data_AF-A0AAI8VXC2-F1
#
_entry.id   AF-A0AAI8VXC2-F1
#
_cell.length_a   1.000
_cell.length_b   1.000
_cell.length_c   1.000
_cell.angle_alpha   90.00
_cell.angle_beta   90.00
_cell.angle_gamma   90.00
#
_symmetry.space_group_name_H-M   'P 1'
#
loop_
_entity.id
_entity.type
_entity.pdbx_description
1 polymer ?
#
loop_
_entity_poly.entity_id
_entity_poly.type
_entity_poly.pdbx_seq_one_letter_code
_entity_poly.pdbx_strand_id
1 'polypeptide(L)'
;MPAQDEHNGAHGSPHTITDRLYRWCTAPDSVSALLAADPSLAPGEAFAKIYGHHARKTSVDIRDIGKGAVAQDELQRAEHCGKWGSHKPDDLFLRVYHDALCTLEHNPAHGMASPSLMGSSGTMPLTIISVIPDIVRHMSNLIVRAEKEVFLATNFWQNSVASKYITNAMKELSRRAGERGTKIVMKVMYDRGSAKQLLEPHTIVPEKEYTGKAVNLPAKHEIPNIDLEVMNFHDPVVGTFHAKYMVVDRRIGVVQSNNIQDNCNMEMMVQVEGAIVDSLYDMALLSWHKKMDPPLPCLNSPAASATADGGVGSFGASHARIFTSEGTLNGHSAVIDPSKMAQRQAYGTEADGKPRPKRDSGLGADAVGPSTIENTLHPVNGDSMDHRTQDRQHDCVADHCGYHGSSSSNAQATAEYLGDNGSQAIPEPQIANPSPAGRLLPEHTSGDPHYDVDIAGEVARVQTSVSAHPDETQMQAVERHLNHTTNKGFHSGHPASDCDPADEMTPYVPHPTHDAFPIALVNRPPYGPPNHRAVSNPQNATWLSGLRNARKNVFIQTPTLNAEPLVPAIAEACERGIDVHCYVCLGYNDTGELLPKQGGHNEMIANKLYKQLSPAARSRLHWSWYVAKDQTRPIVAKQSRRSCHIKLMIVDEHVGVVGSGNQDTQSWFHSQEVNILLQSADVCRSWIDGLRRNQNTHLFGAVGGEDGVWRDEEGKEVDGAMGVDPGRFAWTKGFVGAIKRVQGTGDF
;
A
#
# COMPACT_ATOMS: atom_id res chain seq x y z
N MET A 1 46.55 19.31 -32.30
CA MET A 1 45.22 19.31 -32.95
C MET A 1 44.21 19.68 -31.88
N PRO A 2 43.35 20.70 -32.08
CA PRO A 2 42.52 21.23 -31.01
C PRO A 2 41.37 20.28 -30.70
N ALA A 3 41.04 20.21 -29.41
CA ALA A 3 39.91 19.48 -28.85
C ALA A 3 38.61 20.02 -29.47
N GLN A 4 37.75 19.10 -29.91
CA GLN A 4 36.36 19.42 -30.19
C GLN A 4 35.63 19.41 -28.84
N ASP A 5 35.30 20.59 -28.35
CA ASP A 5 34.25 20.80 -27.37
C ASP A 5 32.92 20.36 -28.01
N GLU A 6 32.47 19.16 -27.68
CA GLU A 6 31.07 18.78 -27.88
C GLU A 6 30.22 19.58 -26.87
N HIS A 7 29.72 20.72 -27.33
CA HIS A 7 28.53 21.34 -26.77
C HIS A 7 27.37 20.33 -26.85
N ASN A 8 27.21 19.51 -25.81
CA ASN A 8 25.93 18.84 -25.53
C ASN A 8 24.92 19.92 -25.16
N GLY A 9 24.26 20.49 -26.17
CA GLY A 9 23.07 21.28 -25.99
C GLY A 9 22.04 20.40 -25.27
N ALA A 10 21.69 20.76 -24.04
CA ALA A 10 20.59 20.13 -23.33
C ALA A 10 19.31 20.39 -24.13
N HIS A 11 18.93 19.45 -24.99
CA HIS A 11 17.62 19.46 -25.62
C HIS A 11 16.57 19.40 -24.49
N GLY A 12 15.66 20.38 -24.46
CA GLY A 12 14.55 20.40 -23.51
C GLY A 12 13.64 19.19 -23.67
N SER A 13 12.87 18.85 -22.64
CA SER A 13 11.91 17.74 -22.70
C SER A 13 11.02 17.86 -23.95
N PRO A 14 10.90 16.80 -24.78
CA PRO A 14 9.97 16.80 -25.92
C PRO A 14 8.50 16.70 -25.48
N HIS A 15 8.26 16.46 -24.19
CA HIS A 15 6.93 16.38 -23.59
C HIS A 15 6.68 17.60 -22.70
N THR A 16 5.62 18.32 -23.01
CA THR A 16 5.20 19.55 -22.35
C THR A 16 3.70 19.48 -22.04
N ILE A 17 3.25 20.20 -21.02
CA ILE A 17 1.82 20.31 -20.72
C ILE A 17 1.19 21.28 -21.73
N THR A 18 0.47 20.77 -22.73
CA THR A 18 -0.14 21.66 -23.74
C THR A 18 -1.29 22.50 -23.17
N ASP A 19 -1.74 23.52 -23.91
CA ASP A 19 -2.93 24.31 -23.55
C ASP A 19 -4.20 23.48 -23.44
N ARG A 20 -4.24 22.34 -24.12
CA ARG A 20 -5.38 21.43 -24.03
C ARG A 20 -5.33 20.64 -22.73
N LEU A 21 -4.22 20.00 -22.42
CA LEU A 21 -4.06 19.24 -21.19
C LEU A 21 -4.21 20.15 -19.97
N TYR A 22 -3.58 21.33 -19.99
CA TYR A 22 -3.72 22.33 -18.95
C TYR A 22 -5.20 22.73 -18.70
N ARG A 23 -5.98 22.93 -19.77
CA ARG A 23 -7.42 23.18 -19.66
C ARG A 23 -8.18 22.02 -19.05
N TRP A 24 -7.86 20.77 -19.39
CA TRP A 24 -8.50 19.61 -18.75
C TRP A 24 -8.20 19.51 -17.27
N CYS A 25 -6.98 19.85 -16.84
CA CYS A 25 -6.60 19.84 -15.43
C CYS A 25 -7.24 20.99 -14.64
N THR A 26 -7.38 22.16 -15.25
CA THR A 26 -7.87 23.38 -14.56
C THR A 26 -9.37 23.60 -14.69
N ALA A 27 -10.06 22.87 -15.57
CA ALA A 27 -11.52 22.92 -15.69
C ALA A 27 -12.22 22.30 -14.47
N PRO A 28 -13.43 22.78 -14.12
CA PRO A 28 -14.24 22.17 -13.07
C PRO A 28 -14.86 20.82 -13.51
N ASP A 29 -14.75 20.47 -14.79
CA ASP A 29 -15.37 19.28 -15.37
C ASP A 29 -14.72 18.00 -14.82
N SER A 30 -15.55 17.10 -14.32
CA SER A 30 -15.19 15.72 -13.99
C SER A 30 -16.38 14.79 -14.23
N VAL A 31 -16.12 13.50 -14.35
CA VAL A 31 -17.17 12.48 -14.49
C VAL A 31 -18.09 12.49 -13.28
N SER A 32 -17.53 12.56 -12.08
CA SER A 32 -18.26 12.70 -10.82
C SER A 32 -19.10 13.98 -10.75
N ALA A 33 -18.60 15.13 -11.21
CA ALA A 33 -19.36 16.38 -11.23
C ALA A 33 -20.53 16.33 -12.23
N LEU A 34 -20.32 15.74 -13.41
CA LEU A 34 -21.37 15.58 -14.40
C LEU A 34 -22.46 14.61 -13.94
N LEU A 35 -22.09 13.50 -13.29
CA LEU A 35 -23.04 12.55 -12.71
C LEU A 35 -23.77 13.12 -11.49
N ALA A 36 -23.15 14.05 -10.75
CA ALA A 36 -23.85 14.80 -9.71
C ALA A 36 -24.98 15.67 -10.28
N ALA A 37 -24.78 16.24 -11.47
CA ALA A 37 -25.79 17.04 -12.17
C ALA A 37 -26.83 16.18 -12.89
N ASP A 38 -26.43 15.03 -13.43
CA ASP A 38 -27.31 14.07 -14.11
C ASP A 38 -26.99 12.62 -13.71
N PRO A 39 -27.57 12.13 -12.60
CA PRO A 39 -27.36 10.76 -12.12
C PRO A 39 -27.95 9.67 -13.04
N SER A 40 -28.65 10.05 -14.11
CA SER A 40 -29.27 9.09 -15.03
C SER A 40 -28.29 8.51 -16.05
N LEU A 41 -27.15 9.18 -16.26
CA LEU A 41 -26.07 8.80 -17.18
C LEU A 41 -25.28 7.60 -16.66
N ALA A 42 -24.73 6.81 -17.59
CA ALA A 42 -23.63 5.93 -17.27
C ALA A 42 -22.33 6.72 -17.09
N PRO A 43 -21.40 6.32 -16.20
CA PRO A 43 -20.07 6.93 -16.10
C PRO A 43 -19.29 6.94 -17.41
N GLY A 44 -19.41 5.89 -18.23
CA GLY A 44 -18.80 5.83 -19.56
C GLY A 44 -19.36 6.88 -20.52
N GLU A 45 -20.67 7.14 -20.46
CA GLU A 45 -21.33 8.19 -21.25
C GLU A 45 -20.93 9.59 -20.76
N ALA A 46 -20.86 9.79 -19.44
CA ALA A 46 -20.39 11.03 -18.84
C ALA A 46 -18.93 11.32 -19.27
N PHE A 47 -18.05 10.32 -19.22
CA PHE A 47 -16.68 10.44 -19.73
C PHE A 47 -16.64 10.79 -21.21
N ALA A 48 -17.43 10.09 -22.05
CA ALA A 48 -17.49 10.36 -23.49
C ALA A 48 -18.01 11.77 -23.80
N LYS A 49 -18.96 12.29 -23.02
CA LYS A 49 -19.48 13.66 -23.16
C LYS A 49 -18.42 14.74 -22.89
N ILE A 50 -17.55 14.50 -21.92
CA ILE A 50 -16.47 15.45 -21.57
C ILE A 50 -15.25 15.28 -22.51
N TYR A 51 -14.86 14.03 -22.82
CA TYR A 51 -13.57 13.73 -23.43
C TYR A 51 -13.63 12.95 -24.77
N GLY A 52 -14.78 12.43 -25.19
CA GLY A 52 -14.92 11.46 -26.28
C GLY A 52 -14.47 11.94 -27.66
N HIS A 53 -14.38 13.26 -27.88
CA HIS A 53 -13.91 13.84 -29.14
C HIS A 53 -12.39 14.08 -29.19
N HIS A 54 -11.62 13.60 -28.20
CA HIS A 54 -10.23 14.02 -28.02
C HIS A 54 -9.17 12.93 -28.17
N ALA A 55 -9.57 11.66 -28.31
CA ALA A 55 -8.63 10.55 -28.49
C ALA A 55 -7.88 10.66 -29.83
N ARG A 56 -6.54 10.73 -29.78
CA ARG A 56 -5.66 10.71 -30.96
C ARG A 56 -4.73 9.49 -30.89
N LYS A 57 -4.40 8.88 -32.05
CA LYS A 57 -3.37 7.82 -32.13
C LYS A 57 -2.03 8.40 -31.70
N THR A 58 -1.33 7.72 -30.79
CA THR A 58 -0.01 8.13 -30.30
C THR A 58 1.09 7.18 -30.80
N SER A 59 2.27 7.73 -31.06
CA SER A 59 3.52 7.01 -31.29
C SER A 59 4.58 7.32 -30.21
N VAL A 60 4.18 7.93 -29.09
CA VAL A 60 5.10 8.32 -28.02
C VAL A 60 5.62 7.07 -27.31
N ASP A 61 6.94 6.91 -27.30
CA ASP A 61 7.61 5.90 -26.48
C ASP A 61 7.68 6.42 -25.03
N ILE A 62 7.15 5.65 -24.08
CA ILE A 62 7.18 6.00 -22.65
C ILE A 62 8.61 6.20 -22.14
N ARG A 63 9.60 5.55 -22.79
CA ARG A 63 11.02 5.71 -22.44
C ARG A 63 11.52 7.11 -22.74
N ASP A 64 10.84 7.84 -23.62
CA ASP A 64 11.17 9.24 -23.94
C ASP A 64 10.43 10.25 -23.06
N ILE A 65 9.38 9.82 -22.35
CA ILE A 65 8.64 10.66 -21.41
C ILE A 65 9.56 11.07 -20.25
N GLY A 66 9.80 12.38 -20.15
CA GLY A 66 10.64 13.04 -19.15
C GLY A 66 12.16 12.90 -19.36
N LYS A 67 12.61 12.49 -20.55
CA LYS A 67 14.01 12.70 -20.96
C LYS A 67 14.24 14.19 -21.25
N GLY A 68 15.39 14.71 -20.83
CA GLY A 68 15.74 16.13 -20.96
C GLY A 68 15.37 16.94 -19.72
N ALA A 69 15.89 18.16 -19.64
CA ALA A 69 15.56 19.06 -18.53
C ALA A 69 14.12 19.58 -18.69
N VAL A 70 13.33 19.48 -17.61
CA VAL A 70 12.03 20.17 -17.49
C VAL A 70 12.31 21.59 -17.02
N ALA A 71 11.85 22.57 -17.80
CA ALA A 71 12.01 23.98 -17.47
C ALA A 71 11.10 24.39 -16.30
N GLN A 72 11.47 25.44 -15.58
CA GLN A 72 10.77 25.84 -14.35
C GLN A 72 9.32 26.30 -14.59
N ASP A 73 9.06 26.93 -15.74
CA ASP A 73 7.73 27.32 -16.19
C ASP A 73 6.83 26.11 -16.46
N GLU A 74 7.39 25.02 -17.02
CA GLU A 74 6.66 23.75 -17.16
C GLU A 74 6.34 23.10 -15.81
N LEU A 75 7.24 23.17 -14.83
CA LEU A 75 6.95 22.68 -13.47
C LEU A 75 5.88 23.53 -12.76
N GLN A 76 5.92 24.86 -12.94
CA GLN A 76 4.86 25.75 -12.44
C GLN A 76 3.51 25.43 -13.09
N ARG A 77 3.53 25.08 -14.38
CA ARG A 77 2.34 24.65 -15.10
C ARG A 77 1.80 23.32 -14.58
N ALA A 78 2.66 22.36 -14.24
CA ALA A 78 2.28 21.12 -13.58
C ALA A 78 1.71 21.35 -12.18
N GLU A 79 2.29 22.28 -11.42
CA GLU A 79 1.77 22.70 -10.12
C GLU A 79 0.33 23.21 -10.23
N HIS A 80 0.03 24.06 -11.21
CA HIS A 80 -1.33 24.57 -11.45
C HIS A 80 -2.35 23.49 -11.90
N CYS A 81 -1.89 22.33 -12.37
CA CYS A 81 -2.75 21.23 -12.77
C CYS A 81 -3.35 20.45 -11.59
N GLY A 82 -2.84 20.63 -10.37
CA GLY A 82 -3.36 19.97 -9.16
C GLY A 82 -3.96 20.93 -8.14
N LYS A 83 -4.69 20.36 -7.18
CA LYS A 83 -5.37 21.07 -6.09
C LYS A 83 -4.74 20.70 -4.75
N TRP A 84 -3.60 21.30 -4.43
CA TRP A 84 -2.72 20.87 -3.34
C TRP A 84 -3.08 21.38 -1.93
N GLY A 85 -4.16 22.14 -1.81
CA GLY A 85 -4.56 22.75 -0.54
C GLY A 85 -3.55 23.79 -0.05
N SER A 86 -3.16 23.72 1.23
CA SER A 86 -2.19 24.63 1.86
C SER A 86 -0.73 24.29 1.57
N HIS A 87 -0.45 23.10 1.05
CA HIS A 87 0.92 22.61 0.83
C HIS A 87 1.30 22.71 -0.64
N LYS A 88 2.49 23.26 -0.91
CA LYS A 88 3.07 23.29 -2.24
C LYS A 88 3.91 22.03 -2.47
N PRO A 89 3.71 21.28 -3.57
CA PRO A 89 4.58 20.15 -3.90
C PRO A 89 6.00 20.64 -4.25
N ASP A 90 6.99 19.81 -3.92
CA ASP A 90 8.40 20.07 -4.21
C ASP A 90 8.77 19.71 -5.65
N ASP A 91 10.00 20.07 -6.05
CA ASP A 91 10.51 19.85 -7.40
C ASP A 91 10.54 18.37 -7.80
N LEU A 92 10.81 17.45 -6.87
CA LEU A 92 10.86 16.02 -7.20
C LEU A 92 9.45 15.51 -7.50
N PHE A 93 8.49 15.79 -6.62
CA PHE A 93 7.10 15.44 -6.83
C PHE A 93 6.55 16.07 -8.11
N LEU A 94 6.82 17.36 -8.36
CA LEU A 94 6.33 18.06 -9.55
C LEU A 94 6.90 17.47 -10.84
N ARG A 95 8.16 17.03 -10.87
CA ARG A 95 8.74 16.34 -12.04
C ARG A 95 8.06 15.00 -12.33
N VAL A 96 7.81 14.22 -11.27
CA VAL A 96 7.12 12.94 -11.39
C VAL A 96 5.66 13.14 -11.83
N TYR A 97 4.95 14.09 -11.22
CA TYR A 97 3.58 14.43 -11.57
C TYR A 97 3.45 15.01 -12.98
N HIS A 98 4.39 15.87 -13.40
CA HIS A 98 4.48 16.40 -14.76
C HIS A 98 4.56 15.27 -15.80
N ASP A 99 5.47 14.32 -15.60
CA ASP A 99 5.66 13.21 -16.54
C ASP A 99 4.42 12.32 -16.60
N ALA A 100 3.76 12.10 -15.47
CA ALA A 100 2.50 11.38 -15.39
C ALA A 100 1.39 12.11 -16.17
N LEU A 101 1.23 13.43 -16.00
CA LEU A 101 0.27 14.25 -16.73
C LEU A 101 0.49 14.21 -18.25
N CYS A 102 1.74 14.28 -18.70
CA CYS A 102 2.09 14.28 -20.13
C CYS A 102 1.56 13.03 -20.88
N THR A 103 1.34 11.93 -20.18
CA THR A 103 0.78 10.70 -20.78
C THR A 103 -0.69 10.84 -21.20
N LEU A 104 -1.40 11.85 -20.69
CA LEU A 104 -2.82 12.10 -20.95
C LEU A 104 -3.07 12.92 -22.22
N GLU A 105 -2.04 13.58 -22.76
CA GLU A 105 -2.14 14.54 -23.87
C GLU A 105 -2.96 13.98 -25.05
N HIS A 106 -2.78 12.71 -25.39
CA HIS A 106 -3.43 12.08 -26.53
C HIS A 106 -4.75 11.39 -26.17
N ASN A 107 -4.89 10.94 -24.93
CA ASN A 107 -6.05 10.20 -24.47
C ASN A 107 -6.17 10.33 -22.93
N PRO A 108 -7.10 11.16 -22.42
CA PRO A 108 -7.28 11.32 -20.98
C PRO A 108 -7.75 10.02 -20.29
N ALA A 109 -8.27 9.03 -21.03
CA ALA A 109 -8.66 7.73 -20.46
C ALA A 109 -7.46 6.94 -19.89
N HIS A 110 -6.23 7.28 -20.29
CA HIS A 110 -5.03 6.68 -19.69
C HIS A 110 -4.89 6.96 -18.19
N GLY A 111 -5.54 8.00 -17.67
CA GLY A 111 -5.46 8.36 -16.26
C GLY A 111 -6.41 7.61 -15.34
N MET A 112 -7.44 6.94 -15.86
CA MET A 112 -8.52 6.35 -15.05
C MET A 112 -9.03 7.28 -13.94
N ALA A 113 -9.01 8.58 -14.22
CA ALA A 113 -9.52 9.68 -13.43
C ALA A 113 -9.68 10.88 -14.38
N SER A 114 -10.64 11.75 -14.12
CA SER A 114 -10.72 13.04 -14.78
C SER A 114 -9.42 13.83 -14.53
N PRO A 115 -8.76 14.44 -15.55
CA PRO A 115 -7.49 15.13 -15.35
C PRO A 115 -7.52 16.21 -14.25
N SER A 116 -8.68 16.86 -14.05
CA SER A 116 -8.95 17.86 -13.00
C SER A 116 -9.00 17.33 -11.57
N LEU A 117 -8.98 16.01 -11.42
CA LEU A 117 -8.94 15.28 -10.15
C LEU A 117 -7.67 14.44 -10.02
N MET A 118 -6.75 14.47 -10.98
CA MET A 118 -5.55 13.63 -10.92
C MET A 118 -4.59 14.06 -9.80
N GLY A 119 -4.44 15.37 -9.54
CA GLY A 119 -3.61 15.92 -8.46
C GLY A 119 -4.45 16.64 -7.41
N SER A 120 -4.32 16.25 -6.14
CA SER A 120 -5.12 16.74 -5.01
C SER A 120 -4.29 16.75 -3.71
N SER A 121 -4.97 16.92 -2.58
CA SER A 121 -4.37 16.81 -1.25
C SER A 121 -5.19 15.88 -0.35
N GLY A 122 -4.55 15.30 0.65
CA GLY A 122 -5.24 14.47 1.63
C GLY A 122 -4.38 14.12 2.83
N THR A 123 -4.96 13.38 3.76
CA THR A 123 -4.26 12.81 4.92
C THR A 123 -4.16 11.29 4.79
N MET A 124 -3.28 10.66 5.57
CA MET A 124 -3.13 9.20 5.62
C MET A 124 -3.13 8.74 7.08
N PRO A 125 -4.30 8.52 7.71
CA PRO A 125 -4.37 8.19 9.13
C PRO A 125 -3.83 6.80 9.48
N LEU A 126 -3.84 5.85 8.53
CA LEU A 126 -3.47 4.46 8.78
C LEU A 126 -2.75 3.83 7.58
N THR A 127 -1.70 3.07 7.88
CA THR A 127 -1.12 2.07 6.99
C THR A 127 -1.16 0.71 7.69
N ILE A 128 -1.52 -0.35 6.96
CA ILE A 128 -1.42 -1.74 7.44
C ILE A 128 -0.35 -2.43 6.61
N ILE A 129 0.59 -3.11 7.26
CA ILE A 129 1.60 -3.98 6.64
C ILE A 129 1.49 -5.35 7.33
N SER A 130 0.69 -6.24 6.75
CA SER A 130 0.35 -7.51 7.40
C SER A 130 -0.28 -8.52 6.42
N VAL A 131 -0.77 -9.62 6.97
CA VAL A 131 -1.56 -10.64 6.26
C VAL A 131 -2.94 -10.12 5.85
N ILE A 132 -3.53 -10.74 4.82
CA ILE A 132 -4.87 -10.36 4.29
C ILE A 132 -5.94 -10.17 5.37
N PRO A 133 -6.08 -11.07 6.38
CA PRO A 133 -7.07 -10.91 7.43
C PRO A 133 -7.04 -9.56 8.17
N ASP A 134 -5.87 -8.98 8.43
CA ASP A 134 -5.78 -7.66 9.08
C ASP A 134 -6.34 -6.56 8.18
N ILE A 135 -6.06 -6.62 6.87
CA ILE A 135 -6.59 -5.64 5.92
C ILE A 135 -8.11 -5.77 5.83
N VAL A 136 -8.65 -7.00 5.69
CA VAL A 136 -10.11 -7.17 5.59
C VAL A 136 -10.85 -6.96 6.92
N ARG A 137 -10.17 -7.08 8.08
CA ARG A 137 -10.69 -6.62 9.39
C ARG A 137 -10.95 -5.12 9.35
N HIS A 138 -9.96 -4.33 8.92
CA HIS A 138 -10.13 -2.89 8.76
C HIS A 138 -11.24 -2.54 7.77
N MET A 139 -11.25 -3.20 6.61
CA MET A 139 -12.33 -2.99 5.62
C MET A 139 -13.71 -3.31 6.21
N SER A 140 -13.83 -4.36 7.02
CA SER A 140 -15.08 -4.75 7.67
C SER A 140 -15.56 -3.72 8.68
N ASN A 141 -14.64 -3.14 9.46
CA ASN A 141 -14.94 -2.03 10.35
C ASN A 141 -15.47 -0.82 9.56
N LEU A 142 -14.80 -0.43 8.48
CA LEU A 142 -15.26 0.67 7.62
C LEU A 142 -16.63 0.40 6.99
N ILE A 143 -16.89 -0.84 6.53
CA ILE A 143 -18.20 -1.23 6.00
C ILE A 143 -19.28 -1.07 7.07
N VAL A 144 -19.06 -1.58 8.29
CA VAL A 144 -20.05 -1.48 9.37
C VAL A 144 -20.32 -0.03 9.81
N ARG A 145 -19.32 0.85 9.69
CA ARG A 145 -19.45 2.29 9.97
C ARG A 145 -20.14 3.08 8.87
N ALA A 146 -20.31 2.53 7.67
CA ALA A 146 -20.86 3.25 6.53
C ALA A 146 -22.29 3.78 6.79
N GLU A 147 -22.53 5.02 6.35
CA GLU A 147 -23.78 5.74 6.55
C GLU A 147 -24.66 5.78 5.30
N LYS A 148 -24.06 5.78 4.11
CA LYS A 148 -24.74 6.02 2.83
C LYS A 148 -24.33 5.06 1.74
N GLU A 149 -23.03 4.81 1.58
CA GLU A 149 -22.52 4.01 0.48
C GLU A 149 -21.16 3.36 0.70
N VAL A 150 -20.95 2.24 0.01
CA VAL A 150 -19.66 1.55 -0.09
C VAL A 150 -19.42 1.14 -1.54
N PHE A 151 -18.27 1.50 -2.09
CA PHE A 151 -17.77 0.95 -3.35
C PHE A 151 -16.53 0.10 -3.06
N LEU A 152 -16.58 -1.20 -3.33
CA LEU A 152 -15.49 -2.14 -3.10
C LEU A 152 -15.01 -2.74 -4.43
N ALA A 153 -13.75 -2.51 -4.76
CA ALA A 153 -13.07 -3.07 -5.92
C ALA A 153 -11.93 -4.00 -5.47
N THR A 154 -11.85 -5.18 -6.07
CA THR A 154 -10.70 -6.09 -5.93
C THR A 154 -10.44 -6.80 -7.25
N ASN A 155 -9.25 -7.33 -7.47
CA ASN A 155 -9.01 -8.12 -8.68
C ASN A 155 -9.69 -9.48 -8.56
N PHE A 156 -9.36 -10.27 -7.55
CA PHE A 156 -9.90 -11.61 -7.39
C PHE A 156 -10.72 -11.72 -6.12
N TRP A 157 -11.89 -12.33 -6.26
CA TRP A 157 -12.76 -12.69 -5.16
C TRP A 157 -12.92 -14.20 -5.08
N GLN A 158 -12.69 -14.74 -3.89
CA GLN A 158 -12.92 -16.14 -3.53
C GLN A 158 -13.71 -16.22 -2.22
N ASN A 159 -14.73 -17.09 -2.19
CA ASN A 159 -15.34 -17.51 -0.93
C ASN A 159 -14.29 -18.13 0.00
N SER A 160 -13.94 -17.42 1.05
CA SER A 160 -12.76 -17.60 1.89
C SER A 160 -13.01 -17.05 3.30
N VAL A 161 -12.07 -17.19 4.23
CA VAL A 161 -12.12 -16.46 5.50
C VAL A 161 -12.06 -14.96 5.24
N ALA A 162 -11.21 -14.51 4.32
CA ALA A 162 -11.13 -13.11 3.93
C ALA A 162 -12.48 -12.53 3.45
N SER A 163 -13.17 -13.23 2.54
CA SER A 163 -14.50 -12.77 2.08
C SER A 163 -15.55 -12.81 3.18
N LYS A 164 -15.45 -13.75 4.13
CA LYS A 164 -16.43 -13.87 5.23
C LYS A 164 -16.45 -12.66 6.13
N TYR A 165 -15.30 -12.04 6.42
CA TYR A 165 -15.24 -10.76 7.14
C TYR A 165 -16.14 -9.71 6.46
N ILE A 166 -15.98 -9.54 5.15
CA ILE A 166 -16.79 -8.61 4.35
C ILE A 166 -18.27 -8.99 4.37
N THR A 167 -18.62 -10.27 4.17
CA THR A 167 -20.04 -10.68 4.16
C THR A 167 -20.73 -10.54 5.51
N ASN A 168 -19.99 -10.76 6.61
CA ASN A 168 -20.49 -10.54 7.97
C ASN A 168 -20.68 -9.04 8.22
N ALA A 169 -19.74 -8.21 7.77
CA ALA A 169 -19.83 -6.76 7.86
C ALA A 169 -21.04 -6.22 7.09
N MET A 170 -21.34 -6.76 5.91
CA MET A 170 -22.55 -6.40 5.14
C MET A 170 -23.85 -6.74 5.91
N LYS A 171 -23.91 -7.92 6.54
CA LYS A 171 -25.08 -8.31 7.35
C LYS A 171 -25.25 -7.40 8.56
N GLU A 172 -24.15 -7.08 9.24
CA GLU A 172 -24.16 -6.19 10.39
C GLU A 172 -24.52 -4.75 9.99
N LEU A 173 -23.93 -4.22 8.91
CA LEU A 173 -24.27 -2.93 8.35
C LEU A 173 -25.76 -2.86 8.00
N SER A 174 -26.31 -3.90 7.35
CA SER A 174 -27.73 -3.95 7.03
C SER A 174 -28.61 -3.93 8.27
N ARG A 175 -28.22 -4.64 9.34
CA ARG A 175 -28.95 -4.62 10.62
C ARG A 175 -28.98 -3.19 11.20
N ARG A 176 -27.80 -2.56 11.35
CA ARG A 176 -27.67 -1.20 11.89
C ARG A 176 -28.37 -0.16 11.03
N ALA A 177 -28.29 -0.28 9.71
CA ALA A 177 -29.00 0.59 8.78
C ALA A 177 -30.52 0.51 8.97
N GLY A 178 -31.06 -0.69 9.22
CA GLY A 178 -32.46 -0.91 9.54
C GLY A 178 -32.89 -0.25 10.85
N GLU A 179 -32.06 -0.35 11.89
CA GLU A 179 -32.29 0.32 13.18
C GLU A 179 -32.31 1.85 13.05
N ARG A 180 -31.44 2.39 12.19
CA ARG A 180 -31.42 3.82 11.83
C ARG A 180 -32.57 4.24 10.92
N GLY A 181 -33.32 3.31 10.31
CA GLY A 181 -34.30 3.62 9.27
C GLY A 181 -33.69 4.13 7.96
N THR A 182 -32.46 3.71 7.66
CA THR A 182 -31.67 4.16 6.48
C THR A 182 -31.44 3.01 5.49
N LYS A 183 -31.12 3.36 4.25
CA LYS A 183 -30.68 2.42 3.19
C LYS A 183 -29.25 2.77 2.79
N ILE A 184 -28.45 1.73 2.54
CA ILE A 184 -27.07 1.85 2.07
C ILE A 184 -26.97 1.36 0.63
N VAL A 185 -26.27 2.08 -0.23
CA VAL A 185 -25.95 1.60 -1.58
C VAL A 185 -24.57 0.96 -1.57
N MET A 186 -24.47 -0.32 -1.95
CA MET A 186 -23.19 -1.02 -2.01
C MET A 186 -22.90 -1.51 -3.44
N LYS A 187 -21.73 -1.17 -3.95
CA LYS A 187 -21.22 -1.64 -5.24
C LYS A 187 -20.00 -2.52 -4.99
N VAL A 188 -20.01 -3.74 -5.54
CA VAL A 188 -18.87 -4.67 -5.48
C VAL A 188 -18.40 -4.98 -6.88
N MET A 189 -17.11 -4.86 -7.13
CA MET A 189 -16.50 -5.08 -8.43
C MET A 189 -15.31 -6.03 -8.31
N TYR A 190 -15.28 -7.08 -9.14
CA TYR A 190 -14.18 -8.02 -9.23
C TYR A 190 -13.89 -8.46 -10.67
N ASP A 191 -12.78 -9.15 -10.88
CA ASP A 191 -12.43 -9.84 -12.12
C ASP A 191 -12.53 -11.36 -11.94
N ARG A 192 -13.43 -11.98 -12.70
CA ARG A 192 -13.47 -13.42 -12.93
C ARG A 192 -13.70 -13.66 -14.42
N GLY A 193 -12.62 -13.86 -15.17
CA GLY A 193 -12.67 -14.15 -16.60
C GLY A 193 -13.76 -15.17 -16.98
N SER A 194 -14.61 -14.78 -17.93
CA SER A 194 -15.73 -15.56 -18.42
C SER A 194 -15.94 -15.34 -19.92
N ALA A 195 -16.49 -16.35 -20.61
CA ALA A 195 -16.76 -16.23 -22.05
C ALA A 195 -17.74 -15.10 -22.40
N LYS A 196 -18.60 -14.68 -21.45
CA LYS A 196 -19.53 -13.55 -21.63
C LYS A 196 -18.78 -12.24 -21.94
N GLN A 197 -17.58 -12.09 -21.38
CA GLN A 197 -16.79 -10.85 -21.49
C GLN A 197 -16.13 -10.67 -22.86
N LEU A 198 -16.16 -11.70 -23.72
CA LEU A 198 -15.80 -11.55 -25.14
C LEU A 198 -16.79 -10.65 -25.91
N LEU A 199 -18.02 -10.48 -25.40
CA LEU A 199 -19.02 -9.58 -25.97
C LEU A 199 -19.04 -8.24 -25.23
N GLU A 200 -19.04 -8.29 -23.89
CA GLU A 200 -19.12 -7.10 -23.05
C GLU A 200 -18.22 -7.24 -21.81
N PRO A 201 -17.11 -6.49 -21.74
CA PRO A 201 -16.16 -6.56 -20.63
C PRO A 201 -16.80 -6.40 -19.23
N HIS A 202 -17.75 -5.48 -19.11
CA HIS A 202 -18.47 -5.19 -17.86
C HIS A 202 -19.81 -5.94 -17.79
N THR A 203 -19.86 -6.99 -16.97
CA THR A 203 -21.06 -7.81 -16.77
C THR A 203 -21.63 -7.61 -15.37
N ILE A 204 -22.89 -7.18 -15.26
CA ILE A 204 -23.61 -7.19 -13.99
C ILE A 204 -23.90 -8.64 -13.58
N VAL A 205 -23.58 -8.97 -12.33
CA VAL A 205 -23.66 -10.33 -11.80
C VAL A 205 -25.03 -10.52 -11.13
N PRO A 206 -25.88 -11.45 -11.61
CA PRO A 206 -27.16 -11.72 -10.99
C PRO A 206 -27.01 -12.32 -9.59
N GLU A 207 -28.03 -12.14 -8.74
CA GLU A 207 -28.06 -12.66 -7.36
C GLU A 207 -27.73 -14.15 -7.26
N LYS A 208 -28.32 -14.97 -8.14
CA LYS A 208 -28.03 -16.40 -8.19
C LYS A 208 -26.55 -16.72 -8.42
N GLU A 209 -25.83 -15.85 -9.13
CA GLU A 209 -24.41 -16.06 -9.47
C GLU A 209 -23.51 -15.58 -8.32
N TYR A 210 -23.74 -14.39 -7.75
CA TYR A 210 -22.91 -13.90 -6.64
C TYR A 210 -23.15 -14.60 -5.31
N THR A 211 -24.34 -15.17 -5.09
CA THR A 211 -24.63 -16.04 -3.92
C THR A 211 -24.09 -17.47 -4.12
N GLY A 212 -23.55 -17.78 -5.30
CA GLY A 212 -22.96 -19.08 -5.61
C GLY A 212 -21.67 -19.35 -4.83
N LYS A 213 -21.29 -20.64 -4.75
CA LYS A 213 -20.18 -21.13 -3.91
C LYS A 213 -18.83 -20.43 -4.12
N ALA A 214 -18.58 -19.89 -5.32
CA ALA A 214 -17.32 -19.24 -5.65
C ALA A 214 -17.19 -17.83 -5.06
N VAL A 215 -18.31 -17.12 -4.90
CA VAL A 215 -18.34 -15.71 -4.47
C VAL A 215 -18.96 -15.59 -3.08
N ASN A 216 -20.13 -16.20 -2.89
CA ASN A 216 -20.82 -16.31 -1.60
C ASN A 216 -21.11 -14.95 -0.93
N LEU A 217 -21.45 -13.93 -1.72
CA LEU A 217 -22.00 -12.67 -1.20
C LEU A 217 -23.43 -12.91 -0.65
N PRO A 218 -23.90 -12.13 0.35
CA PRO A 218 -25.22 -12.31 0.93
C PRO A 218 -26.34 -12.11 -0.10
N ALA A 219 -27.40 -12.91 -0.01
CA ALA A 219 -28.61 -12.72 -0.79
C ALA A 219 -29.36 -11.45 -0.32
N LYS A 220 -30.20 -10.86 -1.17
CA LYS A 220 -30.90 -9.60 -0.87
C LYS A 220 -31.74 -9.66 0.41
N HIS A 221 -32.34 -10.81 0.69
CA HIS A 221 -33.16 -11.01 1.90
C HIS A 221 -32.33 -11.10 3.20
N GLU A 222 -31.03 -11.38 3.13
CA GLU A 222 -30.12 -11.40 4.29
C GLU A 222 -29.61 -10.00 4.63
N ILE A 223 -29.65 -9.07 3.67
CA ILE A 223 -29.20 -7.67 3.80
C ILE A 223 -30.29 -6.71 3.32
N PRO A 224 -31.50 -6.74 3.90
CA PRO A 224 -32.65 -6.01 3.38
C PRO A 224 -32.49 -4.49 3.36
N ASN A 225 -31.49 -3.92 4.05
CA ASN A 225 -31.23 -2.48 4.08
C ASN A 225 -30.02 -2.05 3.24
N ILE A 226 -29.47 -2.96 2.43
CA ILE A 226 -28.39 -2.67 1.47
C ILE A 226 -28.89 -2.94 0.06
N ASP A 227 -28.82 -1.92 -0.80
CA ASP A 227 -29.01 -2.05 -2.24
C ASP A 227 -27.68 -2.46 -2.88
N LEU A 228 -27.48 -3.78 -3.01
CA LEU A 228 -26.27 -4.39 -3.54
C LEU A 228 -26.32 -4.55 -5.07
N GLU A 229 -25.30 -4.01 -5.76
CA GLU A 229 -25.02 -4.30 -7.17
C GLU A 229 -23.60 -4.88 -7.31
N VAL A 230 -23.45 -5.94 -8.09
CA VAL A 230 -22.18 -6.66 -8.26
C VAL A 230 -21.78 -6.68 -9.72
N MET A 231 -20.52 -6.36 -10.00
CA MET A 231 -19.96 -6.31 -11.34
C MET A 231 -18.76 -7.23 -11.48
N ASN A 232 -18.75 -7.99 -12.57
CA ASN A 232 -17.59 -8.73 -13.04
C ASN A 232 -17.00 -8.01 -14.26
N PHE A 233 -15.76 -7.55 -14.14
CA PHE A 233 -15.05 -6.84 -15.20
C PHE A 233 -13.75 -7.54 -15.56
N HIS A 234 -13.61 -7.87 -16.84
CA HIS A 234 -12.41 -8.42 -17.44
C HIS A 234 -12.30 -7.84 -18.85
N ASP A 235 -11.09 -7.52 -19.32
CA ASP A 235 -10.86 -6.98 -20.66
C ASP A 235 -10.08 -7.99 -21.53
N PRO A 236 -10.77 -8.90 -22.25
CA PRO A 236 -10.11 -9.94 -23.04
C PRO A 236 -9.13 -9.37 -24.08
N VAL A 237 -8.01 -10.03 -24.37
CA VAL A 237 -7.68 -11.43 -24.04
C VAL A 237 -6.80 -11.56 -22.79
N VAL A 238 -5.95 -10.58 -22.53
CA VAL A 238 -4.99 -10.59 -21.41
C VAL A 238 -5.12 -9.38 -20.48
N GLY A 239 -6.04 -8.46 -20.78
CA GLY A 239 -6.36 -7.33 -19.92
C GLY A 239 -7.15 -7.80 -18.72
N THR A 240 -6.88 -7.23 -17.56
CA THR A 240 -7.44 -7.71 -16.29
C THR A 240 -7.77 -6.50 -15.43
N PHE A 241 -8.90 -6.52 -14.75
CA PHE A 241 -9.20 -5.52 -13.73
C PHE A 241 -8.40 -5.86 -12.47
N HIS A 242 -7.23 -5.25 -12.32
CA HIS A 242 -6.31 -5.58 -11.22
C HIS A 242 -6.32 -4.55 -10.07
N ALA A 243 -7.11 -3.49 -10.19
CA ALA A 243 -7.25 -2.45 -9.19
C ALA A 243 -7.93 -2.96 -7.90
N LYS A 244 -7.42 -2.50 -6.75
CA LYS A 244 -7.93 -2.90 -5.42
C LYS A 244 -8.06 -1.66 -4.54
N TYR A 245 -9.30 -1.26 -4.31
CA TYR A 245 -9.60 -0.07 -3.52
C TYR A 245 -11.00 -0.15 -2.94
N MET A 246 -11.26 0.65 -1.92
CA MET A 246 -12.60 0.83 -1.37
C MET A 246 -12.85 2.31 -1.14
N VAL A 247 -14.06 2.78 -1.43
CA VAL A 247 -14.51 4.13 -1.09
C VAL A 247 -15.75 4.01 -0.21
N VAL A 248 -15.73 4.67 0.95
CA VAL A 248 -16.83 4.66 1.92
C VAL A 248 -17.33 6.08 2.11
N ASP A 249 -18.63 6.27 1.87
CA ASP A 249 -19.37 7.53 1.99
C ASP A 249 -18.75 8.74 1.26
N ARG A 250 -17.88 8.48 0.28
CA ARG A 250 -17.01 9.49 -0.36
C ARG A 250 -16.22 10.33 0.65
N ARG A 251 -15.89 9.74 1.81
CA ARG A 251 -15.10 10.37 2.89
C ARG A 251 -13.78 9.65 3.12
N ILE A 252 -13.79 8.33 2.97
CA ILE A 252 -12.64 7.46 3.21
C ILE A 252 -12.33 6.72 1.93
N GLY A 253 -11.06 6.78 1.51
CA GLY A 253 -10.50 5.94 0.47
C GLY A 253 -9.55 4.91 1.08
N VAL A 254 -9.55 3.71 0.54
CA VAL A 254 -8.60 2.64 0.86
C VAL A 254 -7.95 2.20 -0.44
N VAL A 255 -6.62 2.16 -0.48
CA VAL A 255 -5.83 1.62 -1.59
C VAL A 255 -4.98 0.49 -1.06
N GLN A 256 -5.01 -0.68 -1.70
CA GLN A 256 -4.44 -1.90 -1.14
C GLN A 256 -3.80 -2.80 -2.19
N SER A 257 -2.95 -3.73 -1.73
CA SER A 257 -2.29 -4.70 -2.59
C SER A 257 -3.00 -6.06 -2.67
N ASN A 258 -3.83 -6.39 -1.68
CA ASN A 258 -4.44 -7.72 -1.53
C ASN A 258 -5.72 -7.92 -2.35
N ASN A 259 -5.91 -9.18 -2.75
CA ASN A 259 -7.19 -9.70 -3.20
C ASN A 259 -8.11 -10.02 -2.02
N ILE A 260 -9.36 -10.37 -2.31
CA ILE A 260 -10.29 -10.96 -1.33
C ILE A 260 -10.25 -12.47 -1.47
N GLN A 261 -9.23 -13.08 -0.86
CA GLN A 261 -8.95 -14.52 -0.87
C GLN A 261 -8.11 -14.92 0.35
N ASP A 262 -7.98 -16.22 0.62
CA ASP A 262 -7.04 -16.72 1.62
C ASP A 262 -5.73 -17.15 0.95
N ASN A 263 -4.62 -16.50 1.31
CA ASN A 263 -3.27 -16.95 0.97
C ASN A 263 -2.26 -16.48 2.05
N CYS A 264 -0.97 -16.73 1.84
CA CYS A 264 0.10 -16.44 2.81
C CYS A 264 0.88 -15.14 2.51
N ASN A 265 0.26 -14.21 1.79
CA ASN A 265 0.91 -12.97 1.42
C ASN A 265 1.02 -12.00 2.59
N MET A 266 2.18 -11.37 2.71
CA MET A 266 2.36 -10.08 3.36
C MET A 266 1.97 -8.99 2.37
N GLU A 267 1.04 -8.13 2.78
CA GLU A 267 0.33 -7.16 1.96
C GLU A 267 0.44 -5.77 2.60
N MET A 268 0.08 -4.73 1.84
CA MET A 268 0.07 -3.35 2.30
C MET A 268 -1.25 -2.68 1.93
N MET A 269 -1.81 -1.91 2.86
CA MET A 269 -2.99 -1.08 2.65
C MET A 269 -2.76 0.30 3.25
N VAL A 270 -3.26 1.34 2.57
CA VAL A 270 -3.30 2.70 3.09
C VAL A 270 -4.73 3.23 3.08
N GLN A 271 -5.11 3.86 4.20
CA GLN A 271 -6.33 4.67 4.27
C GLN A 271 -5.96 6.11 3.93
N VAL A 272 -6.74 6.75 3.05
CA VAL A 272 -6.60 8.17 2.68
C VAL A 272 -7.91 8.91 2.88
N GLU A 273 -7.80 10.17 3.26
CA GLU A 273 -8.94 11.06 3.50
C GLU A 273 -8.71 12.46 2.93
N GLY A 274 -9.78 13.26 2.87
CA GLY A 274 -9.77 14.60 2.30
C GLY A 274 -10.02 14.60 0.79
N ALA A 275 -9.62 15.68 0.12
CA ALA A 275 -9.96 15.95 -1.28
C ALA A 275 -9.47 14.87 -2.26
N ILE A 276 -8.45 14.08 -1.92
CA ILE A 276 -7.99 12.94 -2.73
C ILE A 276 -9.05 11.84 -2.89
N VAL A 277 -10.02 11.75 -1.98
CA VAL A 277 -11.10 10.75 -2.06
C VAL A 277 -12.01 11.04 -3.25
N ASP A 278 -12.12 12.29 -3.70
CA ASP A 278 -12.84 12.62 -4.95
C ASP A 278 -12.17 11.99 -6.18
N SER A 279 -10.84 11.88 -6.18
CA SER A 279 -10.07 11.23 -7.26
C SER A 279 -10.36 9.72 -7.30
N LEU A 280 -10.33 9.05 -6.15
CA LEU A 280 -10.67 7.63 -6.03
C LEU A 280 -12.14 7.36 -6.37
N TYR A 281 -13.04 8.27 -5.99
CA TYR A 281 -14.45 8.19 -6.33
C TYR A 281 -14.68 8.32 -7.84
N ASP A 282 -13.99 9.25 -8.51
CA ASP A 282 -14.03 9.39 -9.98
C ASP A 282 -13.49 8.14 -10.67
N MET A 283 -12.40 7.55 -10.15
CA MET A 283 -11.88 6.27 -10.60
C MET A 283 -12.89 5.12 -10.44
N ALA A 284 -13.63 5.08 -9.32
CA ALA A 284 -14.66 4.08 -9.07
C ALA A 284 -15.75 4.12 -10.14
N LEU A 285 -16.23 5.32 -10.46
CA LEU A 285 -17.21 5.56 -11.52
C LEU A 285 -16.66 5.12 -12.89
N LEU A 286 -15.43 5.52 -13.23
CA LEU A 286 -14.78 5.16 -14.49
C LEU A 286 -14.57 3.66 -14.64
N SER A 287 -14.15 2.98 -13.57
CA SER A 287 -13.96 1.53 -13.55
C SER A 287 -15.29 0.82 -13.75
N TRP A 288 -16.35 1.28 -13.07
CA TRP A 288 -17.69 0.70 -13.19
C TRP A 288 -18.30 0.85 -14.58
N HIS A 289 -18.05 1.99 -15.24
CA HIS A 289 -18.41 2.30 -16.64
C HIS A 289 -19.90 2.35 -16.98
N LYS A 290 -20.73 1.41 -16.50
CA LYS A 290 -22.16 1.28 -16.79
C LYS A 290 -23.02 2.16 -15.89
N LYS A 291 -24.28 2.39 -16.27
CA LYS A 291 -25.25 3.01 -15.37
C LYS A 291 -25.36 2.22 -14.07
N MET A 292 -25.35 2.93 -12.93
CA MET A 292 -25.52 2.36 -11.61
C MET A 292 -26.98 2.38 -11.20
N ASP A 293 -27.50 1.29 -10.65
CA ASP A 293 -28.88 1.20 -10.16
C ASP A 293 -28.94 0.59 -8.74
N PRO A 294 -29.30 1.37 -7.70
CA PRO A 294 -29.46 2.82 -7.71
C PRO A 294 -28.10 3.54 -7.92
N PRO A 295 -28.10 4.84 -8.29
CA PRO A 295 -26.91 5.68 -8.27
C PRO A 295 -26.31 5.79 -6.86
N LEU A 296 -25.02 6.14 -6.78
CA LEU A 296 -24.35 6.39 -5.50
C LEU A 296 -24.91 7.66 -4.81
N PRO A 297 -25.42 7.56 -3.57
CA PRO A 297 -26.00 8.68 -2.82
C PRO A 297 -25.09 9.91 -2.64
N CYS A 298 -23.75 9.75 -2.65
CA CYS A 298 -22.80 10.84 -2.41
C CYS A 298 -22.29 11.52 -3.69
N LEU A 299 -22.94 11.30 -4.85
CA LEU A 299 -22.62 11.99 -6.11
C LEU A 299 -22.54 13.52 -5.93
N ASN A 300 -23.47 14.11 -5.18
CA ASN A 300 -23.55 15.56 -4.93
C ASN A 300 -22.83 16.02 -3.65
N SER A 301 -22.06 15.15 -2.99
CA SER A 301 -21.36 15.44 -1.73
C SER A 301 -19.84 15.21 -1.87
N PRO A 302 -19.10 16.04 -2.62
CA PRO A 302 -17.66 15.89 -2.78
C PRO A 302 -16.89 15.91 -1.45
N ALA A 303 -15.82 15.12 -1.37
CA ALA A 303 -14.95 15.05 -0.20
C ALA A 303 -14.30 16.41 0.08
N ALA A 304 -13.90 17.14 -0.97
CA ALA A 304 -13.32 18.47 -0.86
C ALA A 304 -14.26 19.48 -0.14
N SER A 305 -15.58 19.33 -0.27
CA SER A 305 -16.54 20.21 0.41
C SER A 305 -16.56 19.98 1.92
N ALA A 306 -16.41 18.74 2.39
CA ALA A 306 -16.38 18.42 3.81
C ALA A 306 -15.11 18.96 4.51
N THR A 307 -14.00 19.09 3.76
CA THR A 307 -12.76 19.67 4.28
C THR A 307 -12.83 21.19 4.47
N ALA A 308 -13.70 21.88 3.72
CA ALA A 308 -13.90 23.33 3.85
C ALA A 308 -14.68 23.71 5.12
N ASP A 309 -15.54 22.81 5.62
CA ASP A 309 -16.40 23.02 6.79
C ASP A 309 -15.78 22.49 8.10
N GLY A 310 -14.48 22.15 8.11
CA GLY A 310 -13.80 21.63 9.30
C GLY A 310 -14.21 20.20 9.69
N GLY A 311 -14.70 19.40 8.73
CA GLY A 311 -15.06 18.01 8.94
C GLY A 311 -13.89 17.20 9.52
N VAL A 312 -14.11 16.64 10.71
CA VAL A 312 -13.15 15.78 11.42
C VAL A 312 -12.93 14.53 10.56
N GLY A 313 -11.71 14.31 10.06
CA GLY A 313 -11.33 13.03 9.46
C GLY A 313 -11.43 11.89 10.49
N SER A 314 -10.97 10.67 10.19
CA SER A 314 -10.92 9.57 11.17
C SER A 314 -10.08 9.90 12.43
N PHE A 315 -9.43 11.06 12.48
CA PHE A 315 -8.84 11.67 13.65
C PHE A 315 -9.89 12.11 14.68
N GLY A 316 -10.55 11.14 15.33
CA GLY A 316 -11.34 11.40 16.53
C GLY A 316 -10.46 11.83 17.72
N ALA A 317 -11.08 12.31 18.80
CA ALA A 317 -10.37 12.64 20.05
C ALA A 317 -9.57 11.46 20.66
N SER A 318 -9.90 10.23 20.24
CA SER A 318 -9.21 8.99 20.59
C SER A 318 -7.92 8.76 19.79
N HIS A 319 -7.75 9.32 18.59
CA HIS A 319 -6.60 9.04 17.72
C HIS A 319 -5.27 9.48 18.33
N ALA A 320 -5.23 10.68 18.91
CA ALA A 320 -4.04 11.16 19.63
C ALA A 320 -3.71 10.28 20.86
N ARG A 321 -4.72 9.62 21.44
CA ARG A 321 -4.55 8.79 22.65
C ARG A 321 -4.00 7.40 22.36
N ILE A 322 -3.83 7.02 21.09
CA ILE A 322 -3.17 5.77 20.69
C ILE A 322 -1.67 5.82 21.08
N PHE A 323 -1.09 7.02 21.07
CA PHE A 323 0.34 7.25 21.28
C PHE A 323 0.65 7.65 22.73
N THR A 324 1.78 7.18 23.24
CA THR A 324 2.39 7.69 24.46
C THR A 324 3.06 9.05 24.21
N SER A 325 3.46 9.76 25.26
CA SER A 325 4.30 10.96 25.15
C SER A 325 5.57 10.69 24.34
N GLU A 326 6.06 9.45 24.36
CA GLU A 326 7.33 9.04 23.77
C GLU A 326 7.16 8.59 22.30
N GLY A 327 5.91 8.59 21.79
CA GLY A 327 5.62 8.23 20.40
C GLY A 327 5.47 6.74 20.15
N THR A 328 5.40 5.93 21.20
CA THR A 328 5.08 4.50 21.09
C THR A 328 3.57 4.30 21.05
N LEU A 329 3.12 3.13 20.57
CA LEU A 329 1.76 2.68 20.83
C LEU A 329 1.59 2.34 22.31
N ASN A 330 0.41 2.57 22.87
CA ASN A 330 0.12 2.14 24.24
C ASN A 330 0.33 0.63 24.40
N GLY A 331 1.08 0.23 25.44
CA GLY A 331 1.41 -1.17 25.70
C GLY A 331 2.55 -1.74 24.84
N HIS A 332 3.23 -0.90 24.08
CA HIS A 332 4.24 -1.29 23.10
C HIS A 332 5.53 -0.46 23.24
N SER A 333 6.63 -1.04 22.77
CA SER A 333 8.00 -0.54 22.87
C SER A 333 8.48 0.18 21.61
N ALA A 334 7.94 -0.15 20.43
CA ALA A 334 8.33 0.52 19.18
C ALA A 334 7.80 1.96 19.13
N VAL A 335 8.71 2.91 18.91
CA VAL A 335 8.36 4.30 18.62
C VAL A 335 7.90 4.38 17.17
N ILE A 336 6.62 4.67 16.96
CA ILE A 336 5.99 4.71 15.64
C ILE A 336 5.65 6.15 15.18
N ASP A 337 5.80 7.14 16.05
CA ASP A 337 5.73 8.56 15.70
C ASP A 337 7.02 8.97 14.96
N PRO A 338 6.96 9.29 13.65
CA PRO A 338 8.15 9.60 12.86
C PRO A 338 8.94 10.82 13.37
N SER A 339 8.30 11.73 14.11
CA SER A 339 8.98 12.89 14.71
C SER A 339 9.85 12.51 15.92
N LYS A 340 9.57 11.38 16.56
CA LYS A 340 10.25 10.88 17.77
C LYS A 340 11.13 9.66 17.51
N MET A 341 11.00 9.03 16.34
CA MET A 341 11.87 7.93 15.93
C MET A 341 13.35 8.35 15.98
N ALA A 342 14.20 7.45 16.48
CA ALA A 342 15.64 7.59 16.36
C ALA A 342 16.06 7.65 14.88
N GLN A 343 17.11 8.42 14.57
CA GLN A 343 17.70 8.37 13.23
C GLN A 343 18.38 7.01 13.02
N ARG A 344 17.97 6.32 11.97
CA ARG A 344 18.58 5.08 11.46
C ARG A 344 18.81 5.25 9.97
N GLN A 345 19.72 4.48 9.37
CA GLN A 345 19.75 4.41 7.91
C GLN A 345 18.41 3.85 7.42
N ALA A 346 17.91 4.35 6.30
CA ALA A 346 16.61 3.94 5.79
C ALA A 346 16.59 2.48 5.31
N TYR A 347 17.69 2.01 4.72
CA TYR A 347 17.76 0.72 4.04
C TYR A 347 19.11 0.03 4.27
N GLY A 348 19.16 -1.25 3.93
CA GLY A 348 20.37 -2.07 4.03
C GLY A 348 20.62 -2.61 5.44
N THR A 349 21.70 -3.39 5.59
CA THR A 349 22.04 -4.08 6.85
C THR A 349 22.60 -3.13 7.92
N GLU A 350 23.09 -1.97 7.52
CA GLU A 350 23.58 -0.94 8.44
C GLU A 350 22.45 -0.14 9.10
N ALA A 351 21.21 -0.24 8.59
CA ALA A 351 20.01 0.32 9.21
C ALA A 351 19.76 -0.19 10.63
N ASP A 352 20.29 -1.35 10.99
CA ASP A 352 20.09 -1.99 12.29
C ASP A 352 21.15 -1.60 13.34
N GLY A 353 22.14 -0.77 12.97
CA GLY A 353 23.20 -0.31 13.89
C GLY A 353 24.12 -1.42 14.43
N LYS A 354 23.97 -2.67 13.98
CA LYS A 354 24.80 -3.81 14.37
C LYS A 354 25.66 -4.25 13.19
N PRO A 355 27.01 -4.24 13.30
CA PRO A 355 27.84 -4.87 12.30
C PRO A 355 27.51 -6.37 12.27
N ARG A 356 27.21 -6.92 11.09
CA ARG A 356 27.30 -8.38 10.91
C ARG A 356 28.73 -8.82 11.24
N PRO A 357 28.94 -10.03 11.79
CA PRO A 357 30.29 -10.59 11.86
C PRO A 357 30.90 -10.53 10.46
N LYS A 358 32.10 -9.93 10.37
CA LYS A 358 32.79 -9.72 9.09
C LYS A 358 32.92 -11.06 8.37
N ARG A 359 32.64 -11.07 7.07
CA ARG A 359 33.12 -12.13 6.18
C ARG A 359 34.64 -12.05 6.18
N ASP A 360 35.30 -12.93 6.93
CA ASP A 360 36.74 -13.11 6.81
C ASP A 360 37.04 -13.69 5.43
N SER A 361 37.30 -12.79 4.49
CA SER A 361 38.06 -13.06 3.28
C SER A 361 39.50 -12.67 3.59
N GLY A 362 40.33 -13.64 3.98
CA GLY A 362 41.68 -13.33 4.44
C GLY A 362 42.61 -14.52 4.60
N LEU A 363 43.04 -15.11 3.48
CA LEU A 363 44.41 -15.59 3.37
C LEU A 363 45.32 -14.34 3.44
N GLY A 364 46.14 -14.20 4.48
CA GLY A 364 47.08 -13.08 4.60
C GLY A 364 47.93 -13.11 5.86
N ALA A 365 49.23 -13.33 5.66
CA ALA A 365 50.29 -13.52 6.65
C ALA A 365 50.45 -12.43 7.74
N ASP A 366 50.75 -12.94 8.94
CA ASP A 366 51.56 -12.40 10.04
C ASP A 366 52.07 -10.95 9.98
N ALA A 367 51.64 -10.16 10.97
CA ALA A 367 52.48 -9.14 11.60
C ALA A 367 52.09 -8.93 13.07
N VAL A 368 53.00 -9.31 13.97
CA VAL A 368 52.90 -9.24 15.43
C VAL A 368 53.26 -7.83 15.93
N GLY A 369 52.50 -7.29 16.88
CA GLY A 369 52.88 -6.12 17.68
C GLY A 369 51.93 -5.91 18.87
N PRO A 370 52.42 -5.84 20.13
CA PRO A 370 51.57 -5.97 21.31
C PRO A 370 51.15 -4.61 21.90
N SER A 371 49.94 -4.54 22.50
CA SER A 371 49.62 -3.49 23.47
C SER A 371 48.91 -4.08 24.70
N THR A 372 49.73 -4.19 25.74
CA THR A 372 49.50 -4.16 27.20
C THR A 372 48.09 -3.91 27.73
N ILE A 373 47.66 -4.83 28.61
CA ILE A 373 46.56 -4.71 29.57
C ILE A 373 47.15 -4.26 30.93
N GLU A 374 46.37 -3.51 31.71
CA GLU A 374 46.14 -3.64 33.17
C GLU A 374 46.04 -2.29 33.89
N ASN A 375 44.88 -2.00 34.49
CA ASN A 375 44.62 -2.12 35.94
C ASN A 375 43.33 -1.36 36.35
N THR A 376 42.26 -2.06 36.74
CA THR A 376 41.82 -2.43 38.11
C THR A 376 41.16 -1.31 38.93
N LEU A 377 39.90 -1.51 39.38
CA LEU A 377 39.56 -1.89 40.78
C LEU A 377 38.04 -1.83 41.07
N HIS A 378 37.69 -2.64 42.07
CA HIS A 378 36.39 -3.14 42.52
C HIS A 378 35.54 -2.19 43.40
N PRO A 379 34.26 -2.53 43.66
CA PRO A 379 33.27 -1.74 44.40
C PRO A 379 33.15 -2.18 45.88
N VAL A 380 32.64 -1.31 46.77
CA VAL A 380 32.03 -1.73 48.07
C VAL A 380 30.94 -0.75 48.54
N ASN A 381 29.87 -1.36 49.08
CA ASN A 381 28.65 -0.89 49.74
C ASN A 381 28.82 0.05 50.97
N GLY A 382 27.70 0.66 51.40
CA GLY A 382 27.45 0.90 52.84
C GLY A 382 26.45 1.99 53.24
N ASP A 383 25.23 1.56 53.58
CA ASP A 383 24.36 1.98 54.70
C ASP A 383 23.64 3.35 54.85
N SER A 384 22.30 3.23 54.83
CA SER A 384 21.24 3.67 55.78
C SER A 384 21.32 5.00 56.56
N MET A 385 20.22 5.79 56.54
CA MET A 385 19.29 5.98 57.68
C MET A 385 18.14 6.98 57.40
N ASP A 386 16.92 6.47 57.55
CA ASP A 386 15.72 6.94 58.27
C ASP A 386 15.28 8.44 58.45
N HIS A 387 14.03 8.65 58.03
CA HIS A 387 12.85 9.23 58.72
C HIS A 387 12.63 10.73 59.09
N ARG A 388 11.48 11.22 58.56
CA ARG A 388 10.40 12.09 59.11
C ARG A 388 10.63 13.60 59.29
N THR A 389 9.80 14.44 58.64
CA THR A 389 8.56 15.04 59.21
C THR A 389 7.86 16.07 58.29
N GLN A 390 6.55 15.86 58.09
CA GLN A 390 5.38 16.77 58.12
C GLN A 390 5.31 18.17 57.47
N ASP A 391 4.24 18.30 56.65
CA ASP A 391 3.18 19.35 56.56
C ASP A 391 3.53 20.83 56.35
N ARG A 392 2.91 21.41 55.30
CA ARG A 392 1.85 22.45 55.43
C ARG A 392 1.17 22.79 54.10
N GLN A 393 -0.17 22.78 54.16
CA GLN A 393 -1.11 23.39 53.22
C GLN A 393 -0.90 24.90 53.02
N HIS A 394 -1.25 25.40 51.84
CA HIS A 394 -1.97 26.67 51.67
C HIS A 394 -2.82 26.62 50.38
N ASP A 395 -4.13 26.79 50.57
CA ASP A 395 -5.13 27.12 49.54
C ASP A 395 -4.90 28.53 48.98
N CYS A 396 -5.22 28.74 47.70
CA CYS A 396 -5.72 30.00 47.15
C CYS A 396 -6.66 29.69 45.96
N VAL A 397 -7.89 30.20 46.06
CA VAL A 397 -9.00 30.12 45.10
C VAL A 397 -9.16 31.47 44.38
N ALA A 398 -9.78 31.42 43.19
CA ALA A 398 -10.38 32.49 42.35
C ALA A 398 -9.61 32.71 41.02
N ASP A 399 -10.19 32.82 39.84
CA ASP A 399 -11.59 33.15 39.49
C ASP A 399 -11.96 32.68 38.06
N HIS A 400 -13.26 32.52 37.84
CA HIS A 400 -13.91 32.23 36.56
C HIS A 400 -13.84 33.41 35.56
N CYS A 401 -13.62 33.09 34.28
CA CYS A 401 -14.21 33.82 33.15
C CYS A 401 -14.55 32.81 32.05
N GLY A 402 -15.86 32.65 31.80
CA GLY A 402 -16.41 31.72 30.83
C GLY A 402 -16.40 32.26 29.40
N TYR A 403 -16.27 31.33 28.45
CA TYR A 403 -16.73 31.50 27.07
C TYR A 403 -17.40 30.20 26.64
N HIS A 404 -18.73 30.16 26.69
CA HIS A 404 -19.54 29.09 26.13
C HIS A 404 -19.67 29.31 24.62
N GLY A 405 -19.13 28.38 23.83
CA GLY A 405 -19.45 28.20 22.41
C GLY A 405 -19.75 26.72 22.19
N SER A 406 -20.99 26.40 21.83
CA SER A 406 -21.51 25.04 21.70
C SER A 406 -20.95 24.31 20.46
N SER A 407 -20.19 23.23 20.67
CA SER A 407 -19.89 22.23 19.63
C SER A 407 -20.06 20.78 20.12
N SER A 408 -20.55 20.56 21.34
CA SER A 408 -20.59 19.23 21.98
C SER A 408 -21.81 18.37 21.64
N SER A 409 -22.85 18.91 20.98
CA SER A 409 -24.13 18.21 20.86
C SER A 409 -24.12 17.04 19.87
N ASN A 410 -23.29 17.08 18.81
CA ASN A 410 -23.27 16.02 17.81
C ASN A 410 -22.41 14.81 18.20
N ALA A 411 -21.34 15.02 18.97
CA ALA A 411 -20.49 13.92 19.46
C ALA A 411 -21.17 13.15 20.61
N GLN A 412 -21.86 13.85 21.52
CA GLN A 412 -22.58 13.21 22.63
C GLN A 412 -23.83 12.44 22.15
N ALA A 413 -24.59 12.98 21.19
CA ALA A 413 -25.77 12.28 20.65
C ALA A 413 -25.41 10.97 19.93
N THR A 414 -24.22 10.88 19.33
CA THR A 414 -23.72 9.66 18.67
C THR A 414 -23.25 8.63 19.71
N ALA A 415 -22.64 9.07 20.81
CA ALA A 415 -22.16 8.20 21.87
C ALA A 415 -23.30 7.63 22.75
N GLU A 416 -24.33 8.43 23.07
CA GLU A 416 -25.50 7.95 23.83
C GLU A 416 -26.39 6.99 23.03
N TYR A 417 -26.44 7.11 21.69
CA TYR A 417 -27.25 6.24 20.84
C TYR A 417 -26.59 4.86 20.57
N LEU A 418 -25.26 4.78 20.59
CA LEU A 418 -24.51 3.52 20.42
C LEU A 418 -24.40 2.68 21.71
N GLY A 419 -24.87 3.21 22.85
CA GLY A 419 -24.68 2.63 24.17
C GLY A 419 -25.53 1.40 24.50
N ASP A 420 -26.58 1.09 23.73
CA ASP A 420 -27.46 -0.05 24.01
C ASP A 420 -27.60 -0.97 22.78
N ASN A 421 -27.05 -2.18 22.92
CA ASN A 421 -27.11 -3.36 22.02
C ASN A 421 -26.08 -3.46 20.88
N GLY A 422 -24.99 -4.18 21.17
CA GLY A 422 -24.21 -4.95 20.18
C GLY A 422 -22.88 -4.35 19.71
N SER A 423 -22.50 -3.17 20.18
CA SER A 423 -21.19 -2.55 19.90
C SER A 423 -20.71 -1.84 21.15
N GLN A 424 -20.10 -2.58 22.08
CA GLN A 424 -19.43 -1.91 23.19
C GLN A 424 -18.19 -1.23 22.63
N ALA A 425 -18.23 0.11 22.52
CA ALA A 425 -17.02 0.89 22.37
C ALA A 425 -16.02 0.40 23.42
N ILE A 426 -14.81 0.01 23.01
CA ILE A 426 -13.78 -0.43 23.95
C ILE A 426 -13.61 0.71 24.96
N PRO A 427 -13.79 0.47 26.28
CA PRO A 427 -13.65 1.51 27.29
C PRO A 427 -12.31 2.24 27.14
N GLU A 428 -12.31 3.57 27.26
CA GLU A 428 -11.09 4.38 27.10
C GLU A 428 -9.87 3.85 27.90
N PRO A 429 -10.03 3.36 29.15
CA PRO A 429 -8.90 2.79 29.90
C PRO A 429 -8.30 1.53 29.27
N GLN A 430 -9.08 0.78 28.49
CA GLN A 430 -8.63 -0.41 27.76
C GLN A 430 -7.97 -0.06 26.41
N ILE A 431 -8.35 1.05 25.77
CA ILE A 431 -7.60 1.59 24.61
C ILE A 431 -6.24 2.12 25.07
N ALA A 432 -6.21 2.78 26.24
CA ALA A 432 -4.98 3.29 26.84
C ALA A 432 -4.05 2.18 27.37
N ASN A 433 -4.59 0.99 27.65
CA ASN A 433 -3.84 -0.18 28.09
C ASN A 433 -4.46 -1.44 27.47
N PRO A 434 -4.12 -1.79 26.21
CA PRO A 434 -4.71 -2.93 25.51
C PRO A 434 -4.18 -4.28 25.98
N SER A 435 -2.97 -4.29 26.56
CA SER A 435 -2.28 -5.50 27.03
C SER A 435 -1.94 -5.49 28.54
N PRO A 436 -2.85 -5.17 29.49
CA PRO A 436 -2.57 -5.43 30.89
C PRO A 436 -2.63 -6.95 31.11
N ALA A 437 -1.67 -7.49 31.87
CA ALA A 437 -1.58 -8.91 32.18
C ALA A 437 -2.97 -9.50 32.54
N GLY A 438 -3.48 -10.40 31.70
CA GLY A 438 -4.75 -11.12 31.91
C GLY A 438 -6.04 -10.47 31.39
N ARG A 439 -5.99 -9.38 30.60
CA ARG A 439 -7.20 -8.74 29.99
C ARG A 439 -7.02 -8.38 28.51
N LEU A 440 -6.62 -9.35 27.70
CA LEU A 440 -6.50 -9.20 26.24
C LEU A 440 -7.88 -8.97 25.60
N LEU A 441 -7.97 -8.02 24.67
CA LEU A 441 -9.16 -7.83 23.84
C LEU A 441 -9.39 -9.07 22.95
N PRO A 442 -10.64 -9.53 22.77
CA PRO A 442 -10.91 -10.64 21.85
C PRO A 442 -10.58 -10.23 20.42
N GLU A 443 -9.94 -11.13 19.68
CA GLU A 443 -9.59 -10.92 18.28
C GLU A 443 -10.86 -10.81 17.42
N HIS A 444 -10.93 -9.81 16.53
CA HIS A 444 -11.99 -9.76 15.51
C HIS A 444 -11.76 -10.89 14.50
N THR A 445 -12.55 -11.97 14.59
CA THR A 445 -12.47 -13.10 13.65
C THR A 445 -13.75 -13.25 12.84
N SER A 446 -13.69 -13.98 11.71
CA SER A 446 -14.90 -14.26 10.91
C SER A 446 -15.94 -15.12 11.65
N GLY A 447 -15.56 -15.80 12.75
CA GLY A 447 -16.46 -16.57 13.60
C GLY A 447 -16.89 -15.85 14.88
N ASP A 448 -16.17 -14.80 15.27
CA ASP A 448 -16.41 -13.96 16.45
C ASP A 448 -16.09 -12.50 16.10
N PRO A 449 -17.02 -11.81 15.40
CA PRO A 449 -16.76 -10.45 14.90
C PRO A 449 -16.92 -9.40 16.00
N HIS A 450 -15.92 -8.51 16.11
CA HIS A 450 -15.89 -7.37 17.05
C HIS A 450 -15.68 -6.05 16.29
N TYR A 451 -16.75 -5.33 15.94
CA TYR A 451 -16.62 -4.12 15.13
C TYR A 451 -16.29 -2.89 15.99
N ASP A 452 -15.08 -2.36 15.80
CA ASP A 452 -14.58 -1.18 16.52
C ASP A 452 -15.16 0.10 15.90
N VAL A 453 -15.33 1.14 16.72
CA VAL A 453 -15.96 2.40 16.29
C VAL A 453 -15.00 3.36 15.58
N ASP A 454 -13.69 3.21 15.81
CA ASP A 454 -12.62 4.06 15.24
C ASP A 454 -11.30 3.28 15.07
N ILE A 455 -10.29 3.93 14.46
CA ILE A 455 -8.96 3.37 14.24
C ILE A 455 -8.26 3.03 15.57
N ALA A 456 -8.50 3.80 16.65
CA ALA A 456 -7.87 3.57 17.94
C ALA A 456 -8.27 2.22 18.55
N GLY A 457 -9.56 1.89 18.50
CA GLY A 457 -10.06 0.58 18.94
C GLY A 457 -9.50 -0.57 18.09
N GLU A 458 -9.42 -0.38 16.77
CA GLU A 458 -8.83 -1.37 15.86
C GLU A 458 -7.36 -1.65 16.18
N VAL A 459 -6.56 -0.59 16.36
CA VAL A 459 -5.14 -0.69 16.71
C VAL A 459 -4.98 -1.43 18.03
N ALA A 460 -5.73 -1.05 19.07
CA ALA A 460 -5.70 -1.71 20.37
C ALA A 460 -5.98 -3.23 20.25
N ARG A 461 -6.98 -3.61 19.46
CA ARG A 461 -7.38 -5.00 19.27
C ARG A 461 -6.37 -5.80 18.46
N VAL A 462 -5.85 -5.27 17.36
CA VAL A 462 -4.88 -5.99 16.50
C VAL A 462 -3.52 -6.14 17.19
N GLN A 463 -3.11 -5.12 17.95
CA GLN A 463 -1.89 -5.20 18.76
C GLN A 463 -1.95 -6.30 19.82
N THR A 464 -3.15 -6.57 20.35
CA THR A 464 -3.38 -7.71 21.24
C THR A 464 -3.11 -9.05 20.51
N SER A 465 -3.48 -9.18 19.23
CA SER A 465 -3.33 -10.42 18.45
C SER A 465 -1.87 -10.86 18.25
N VAL A 466 -0.95 -9.90 18.21
CA VAL A 466 0.50 -10.12 18.09
C VAL A 466 1.25 -10.08 19.43
N SER A 467 0.55 -9.91 20.55
CA SER A 467 1.15 -9.92 21.89
C SER A 467 1.29 -11.35 22.43
N ALA A 468 2.37 -11.61 23.17
CA ALA A 468 2.63 -12.91 23.78
C ALA A 468 1.68 -13.25 24.95
N HIS A 469 1.12 -14.46 24.92
CA HIS A 469 0.54 -15.15 26.07
C HIS A 469 1.62 -15.61 27.09
N PRO A 470 1.25 -15.94 28.35
CA PRO A 470 2.22 -16.31 29.39
C PRO A 470 3.17 -17.47 29.04
N ASP A 471 2.73 -18.39 28.17
CA ASP A 471 3.47 -19.60 27.79
C ASP A 471 4.08 -19.51 26.37
N GLU A 472 4.08 -18.34 25.74
CA GLU A 472 4.68 -18.11 24.42
C GLU A 472 5.68 -16.95 24.44
N THR A 473 6.69 -17.02 23.58
CA THR A 473 7.59 -15.91 23.27
C THR A 473 6.90 -14.90 22.34
N GLN A 474 7.48 -13.69 22.23
CA GLN A 474 6.93 -12.67 21.34
C GLN A 474 6.97 -13.12 19.86
N MET A 475 8.03 -13.80 19.44
CA MET A 475 8.12 -14.32 18.07
C MET A 475 7.17 -15.49 17.82
N GLN A 476 6.86 -16.31 18.83
CA GLN A 476 5.81 -17.33 18.71
C GLN A 476 4.41 -16.71 18.55
N ALA A 477 4.13 -15.58 19.23
CA ALA A 477 2.90 -14.83 19.00
C ALA A 477 2.81 -14.29 17.57
N VAL A 478 3.92 -13.80 17.02
CA VAL A 478 4.03 -13.38 15.62
C VAL A 478 3.82 -14.57 14.66
N GLU A 479 4.46 -15.72 14.91
CA GLU A 479 4.26 -16.94 14.11
C GLU A 479 2.79 -17.41 14.15
N ARG A 480 2.15 -17.35 15.31
CA ARG A 480 0.71 -17.64 15.49
C ARG A 480 -0.14 -16.70 14.65
N HIS A 481 0.14 -15.40 14.69
CA HIS A 481 -0.57 -14.38 13.90
C HIS A 481 -0.40 -14.65 12.39
N LEU A 482 0.82 -14.85 11.91
CA LEU A 482 1.09 -15.10 10.48
C LEU A 482 0.48 -16.42 9.97
N ASN A 483 0.11 -17.34 10.86
CA ASN A 483 -0.47 -18.64 10.53
C ASN A 483 -1.97 -18.78 10.92
N HIS A 484 -2.64 -17.70 11.33
CA HIS A 484 -3.95 -17.81 11.97
C HIS A 484 -5.08 -18.23 11.00
N THR A 485 -5.01 -17.83 9.72
CA THR A 485 -6.01 -18.20 8.69
C THR A 485 -5.48 -19.33 7.81
N THR A 486 -4.34 -19.10 7.17
CA THR A 486 -3.62 -20.09 6.37
C THR A 486 -2.50 -20.69 7.19
N ASN A 487 -2.12 -21.94 6.92
CA ASN A 487 -0.94 -22.58 7.54
C ASN A 487 -1.01 -22.78 9.06
N LYS A 488 -2.21 -22.97 9.64
CA LYS A 488 -2.37 -23.31 11.07
C LYS A 488 -1.46 -24.46 11.49
N GLY A 489 -0.69 -24.26 12.56
CA GLY A 489 0.26 -25.25 13.09
C GLY A 489 1.56 -25.40 12.28
N PHE A 490 1.80 -24.56 11.28
CA PHE A 490 3.10 -24.50 10.61
C PHE A 490 4.13 -23.89 11.55
N HIS A 491 5.20 -24.66 11.81
CA HIS A 491 6.40 -24.18 12.47
C HIS A 491 7.56 -24.19 11.50
N SER A 492 8.31 -23.09 11.44
CA SER A 492 9.49 -23.02 10.58
C SER A 492 10.57 -24.01 11.01
N GLY A 493 11.29 -24.59 10.04
CA GLY A 493 12.55 -25.28 10.31
C GLY A 493 13.70 -24.32 10.68
N HIS A 494 13.52 -23.02 10.45
CA HIS A 494 14.51 -21.97 10.70
C HIS A 494 13.84 -20.71 11.31
N PRO A 495 13.22 -20.84 12.49
CA PRO A 495 12.47 -19.75 13.12
C PRO A 495 13.40 -18.60 13.51
N ALA A 496 12.91 -17.37 13.42
CA ALA A 496 13.59 -16.22 13.98
C ALA A 496 13.57 -16.26 15.52
N SER A 497 14.60 -15.70 16.15
CA SER A 497 14.57 -15.39 17.59
C SER A 497 13.71 -14.16 17.85
N ASP A 498 13.40 -13.91 19.12
CA ASP A 498 12.82 -12.62 19.52
C ASP A 498 13.71 -11.46 19.02
N CYS A 499 13.06 -10.44 18.48
CA CYS A 499 13.70 -9.22 18.01
C CYS A 499 13.89 -8.21 19.14
N ASP A 500 14.66 -7.15 18.88
CA ASP A 500 14.74 -6.01 19.78
C ASP A 500 13.32 -5.44 20.03
N PRO A 501 12.95 -5.06 21.27
CA PRO A 501 11.64 -4.47 21.54
C PRO A 501 11.32 -3.25 20.66
N ALA A 502 12.32 -2.49 20.24
CA ALA A 502 12.14 -1.36 19.31
C ALA A 502 11.76 -1.80 17.88
N ASP A 503 11.90 -3.08 17.56
CA ASP A 503 11.61 -3.69 16.26
C ASP A 503 10.46 -4.72 16.34
N GLU A 504 9.67 -4.67 17.41
CA GLU A 504 8.46 -5.49 17.55
C GLU A 504 7.48 -5.27 16.38
N MET A 505 6.75 -6.32 16.03
CA MET A 505 5.77 -6.27 14.94
C MET A 505 4.61 -5.35 15.33
N THR A 506 4.29 -4.34 14.50
CA THR A 506 3.04 -3.58 14.62
C THR A 506 2.33 -3.63 13.26
N PRO A 507 1.36 -4.55 13.08
CA PRO A 507 0.66 -4.73 11.81
C PRO A 507 -0.05 -3.45 11.34
N TYR A 508 -0.65 -2.74 12.29
CA TYR A 508 -1.25 -1.43 12.08
C TYR A 508 -0.21 -0.36 12.43
N VAL A 509 0.04 0.53 11.47
CA VAL A 509 0.91 1.69 11.59
C VAL A 509 0.02 2.94 11.50
N PRO A 510 -0.60 3.36 12.62
CA PRO A 510 -1.34 4.62 12.65
C PRO A 510 -0.34 5.77 12.51
N HIS A 511 -0.66 6.75 11.67
CA HIS A 511 0.15 7.95 11.53
C HIS A 511 -0.35 9.00 12.53
N PRO A 512 0.55 9.73 13.23
CA PRO A 512 0.14 10.88 14.03
C PRO A 512 -0.69 11.86 13.19
N THR A 513 -1.57 12.62 13.85
CA THR A 513 -2.33 13.65 13.15
C THR A 513 -1.36 14.65 12.50
N HIS A 514 -1.56 14.87 11.20
CA HIS A 514 -0.72 15.71 10.37
C HIS A 514 -1.59 16.49 9.38
N ASP A 515 -1.06 17.59 8.84
CA ASP A 515 -1.77 18.34 7.82
C ASP A 515 -1.89 17.55 6.51
N ALA A 516 -2.86 17.95 5.67
CA ALA A 516 -3.01 17.37 4.35
C ALA A 516 -1.80 17.70 3.47
N PHE A 517 -1.28 16.71 2.74
CA PHE A 517 -0.12 16.83 1.86
C PHE A 517 -0.48 16.51 0.40
N PRO A 518 0.38 16.86 -0.58
CA PRO A 518 0.16 16.55 -1.99
C PRO A 518 0.02 15.05 -2.28
N ILE A 519 -1.06 14.66 -2.97
CA ILE A 519 -1.31 13.30 -3.44
C ILE A 519 -1.84 13.34 -4.87
N ALA A 520 -1.33 12.49 -5.75
CA ALA A 520 -1.82 12.33 -7.10
C ALA A 520 -2.23 10.87 -7.38
N LEU A 521 -3.31 10.68 -8.13
CA LEU A 521 -3.77 9.37 -8.57
C LEU A 521 -3.08 9.02 -9.89
N VAL A 522 -2.21 8.02 -9.88
CA VAL A 522 -1.31 7.64 -10.99
C VAL A 522 -1.63 6.23 -11.47
N ASN A 523 -2.81 6.12 -12.08
CA ASN A 523 -3.40 4.85 -12.48
C ASN A 523 -3.02 4.44 -13.91
N ARG A 524 -3.66 3.35 -14.34
CA ARG A 524 -3.62 2.84 -15.70
C ARG A 524 -4.94 2.14 -16.06
N PRO A 525 -5.43 2.26 -17.31
CA PRO A 525 -6.55 1.49 -17.83
C PRO A 525 -6.16 0.04 -18.21
N PRO A 526 -7.12 -0.88 -18.27
CA PRO A 526 -6.86 -2.22 -18.78
C PRO A 526 -6.56 -2.17 -20.29
N TYR A 527 -5.84 -3.19 -20.75
CA TYR A 527 -5.50 -3.35 -22.16
C TYR A 527 -5.47 -4.83 -22.56
N GLY A 528 -6.60 -5.27 -23.12
CA GLY A 528 -6.87 -6.62 -23.59
C GLY A 528 -5.95 -7.20 -24.67
N PRO A 529 -5.52 -6.45 -25.70
CA PRO A 529 -4.72 -7.01 -26.79
C PRO A 529 -3.35 -7.56 -26.32
N PRO A 530 -2.93 -8.77 -26.75
CA PRO A 530 -1.71 -9.43 -26.29
C PRO A 530 -0.43 -8.87 -26.95
N ASN A 531 -0.20 -7.57 -26.78
CA ASN A 531 0.98 -6.85 -27.23
C ASN A 531 1.35 -5.75 -26.23
N HIS A 532 2.56 -5.22 -26.33
CA HIS A 532 3.10 -4.28 -25.34
C HIS A 532 2.90 -2.80 -25.73
N ARG A 533 1.84 -2.47 -26.48
CA ARG A 533 1.65 -1.11 -27.00
C ARG A 533 1.10 -0.11 -25.98
N ALA A 534 0.40 -0.57 -24.94
CA ALA A 534 -0.27 0.31 -23.98
C ALA A 534 0.64 0.81 -22.85
N VAL A 535 1.95 0.98 -23.10
CA VAL A 535 2.95 1.27 -22.06
C VAL A 535 2.95 2.72 -21.58
N SER A 536 2.36 3.65 -22.33
CA SER A 536 2.29 5.07 -21.98
C SER A 536 1.06 5.39 -21.13
N ASN A 537 1.25 5.51 -19.82
CA ASN A 537 0.22 5.83 -18.83
C ASN A 537 0.85 6.47 -17.58
N PRO A 538 0.06 7.13 -16.71
CA PRO A 538 0.56 7.80 -15.51
C PRO A 538 1.35 6.89 -14.57
N GLN A 539 0.89 5.66 -14.33
CA GLN A 539 1.59 4.69 -13.48
C GLN A 539 3.04 4.48 -13.94
N ASN A 540 3.23 4.07 -15.19
CA ASN A 540 4.55 3.75 -15.71
C ASN A 540 5.46 4.99 -15.77
N ALA A 541 4.91 6.14 -16.17
CA ALA A 541 5.64 7.40 -16.18
C ALA A 541 6.13 7.81 -14.78
N THR A 542 5.29 7.61 -13.75
CA THR A 542 5.61 7.89 -12.36
C THR A 542 6.83 7.10 -11.90
N TRP A 543 6.83 5.78 -12.11
CA TRP A 543 7.94 4.91 -11.68
C TRP A 543 9.25 5.21 -12.42
N LEU A 544 9.18 5.42 -13.73
CA LEU A 544 10.37 5.77 -14.52
C LEU A 544 10.91 7.16 -14.15
N SER A 545 10.02 8.14 -13.91
CA SER A 545 10.41 9.48 -13.51
C SER A 545 11.02 9.51 -12.10
N GLY A 546 10.47 8.72 -11.17
CA GLY A 546 11.02 8.55 -9.83
C GLY A 546 12.46 8.05 -9.86
N LEU A 547 12.72 6.95 -10.59
CA LEU A 547 14.09 6.44 -10.79
C LEU A 547 15.00 7.49 -11.44
N ARG A 548 14.53 8.18 -12.48
CA ARG A 548 15.31 9.17 -13.23
C ARG A 548 15.72 10.38 -12.40
N ASN A 549 14.83 10.87 -11.55
CA ASN A 549 15.02 12.11 -10.79
C ASN A 549 15.53 11.90 -9.36
N ALA A 550 15.62 10.66 -8.89
CA ALA A 550 16.20 10.31 -7.60
C ALA A 550 17.62 10.88 -7.45
N ARG A 551 17.91 11.41 -6.26
CA ARG A 551 19.20 12.02 -5.90
C ARG A 551 19.94 11.26 -4.81
N LYS A 552 19.22 10.45 -4.04
CA LYS A 552 19.73 9.71 -2.89
C LYS A 552 19.52 8.21 -3.08
N ASN A 553 18.26 7.77 -3.13
CA ASN A 553 17.94 6.35 -3.21
C ASN A 553 16.53 6.10 -3.74
N VAL A 554 16.31 4.86 -4.21
CA VAL A 554 14.99 4.34 -4.56
C VAL A 554 14.79 2.99 -3.89
N PHE A 555 13.72 2.84 -3.15
CA PHE A 555 13.26 1.56 -2.62
C PHE A 555 12.08 1.03 -3.43
N ILE A 556 12.08 -0.26 -3.74
CA ILE A 556 11.02 -0.97 -4.46
C ILE A 556 10.71 -2.26 -3.70
N GLN A 557 9.45 -2.48 -3.34
CA GLN A 557 8.96 -3.78 -2.92
C GLN A 557 7.81 -4.22 -3.82
N THR A 558 7.93 -5.44 -4.36
CA THR A 558 7.01 -6.00 -5.36
C THR A 558 7.08 -7.53 -5.34
N PRO A 559 5.98 -8.28 -5.57
CA PRO A 559 6.05 -9.74 -5.68
C PRO A 559 6.93 -10.18 -6.86
N THR A 560 6.78 -9.52 -8.00
CA THR A 560 7.48 -9.82 -9.26
C THR A 560 8.02 -8.53 -9.87
N LEU A 561 9.26 -8.59 -10.38
CA LEU A 561 9.97 -7.47 -11.00
C LEU A 561 10.62 -7.95 -12.29
N ASN A 562 9.97 -7.68 -13.44
CA ASN A 562 10.49 -8.10 -14.75
C ASN A 562 10.07 -7.21 -15.93
N ALA A 563 9.39 -6.09 -15.67
CA ALA A 563 8.92 -5.21 -16.73
C ALA A 563 10.08 -4.68 -17.58
N GLU A 564 9.96 -4.85 -18.90
CA GLU A 564 11.03 -4.49 -19.86
C GLU A 564 11.50 -3.03 -19.76
N PRO A 565 10.63 -2.01 -19.56
CA PRO A 565 11.08 -0.63 -19.44
C PRO A 565 11.72 -0.31 -18.07
N LEU A 566 11.39 -1.07 -17.03
CA LEU A 566 11.86 -0.84 -15.66
C LEU A 566 13.30 -1.29 -15.46
N VAL A 567 13.64 -2.49 -15.95
CA VAL A 567 14.97 -3.10 -15.77
C VAL A 567 16.12 -2.17 -16.22
N PRO A 568 16.09 -1.55 -17.42
CA PRO A 568 17.11 -0.57 -17.80
C PRO A 568 17.07 0.70 -16.94
N ALA A 569 15.90 1.19 -16.54
CA ALA A 569 15.80 2.39 -15.69
C ALA A 569 16.42 2.20 -14.30
N ILE A 570 16.29 1.01 -13.70
CA ILE A 570 17.00 0.62 -12.48
C ILE A 570 18.51 0.65 -12.71
N ALA A 571 18.98 0.04 -13.80
CA ALA A 571 20.40 -0.01 -14.10
C ALA A 571 20.98 1.40 -14.32
N GLU A 572 20.27 2.25 -15.07
CA GLU A 572 20.65 3.65 -15.28
C GLU A 572 20.72 4.44 -13.96
N ALA A 573 19.82 4.19 -13.01
CA ALA A 573 19.88 4.80 -11.68
C ALA A 573 21.15 4.37 -10.91
N CYS A 574 21.45 3.08 -10.90
CA CYS A 574 22.68 2.57 -10.29
C CYS A 574 23.95 3.16 -10.96
N GLU A 575 23.98 3.27 -12.29
CA GLU A 575 25.11 3.86 -13.03
C GLU A 575 25.26 5.37 -12.74
N ARG A 576 24.18 6.07 -12.40
CA ARG A 576 24.24 7.45 -11.88
C ARG A 576 24.74 7.55 -10.44
N GLY A 577 24.93 6.43 -9.76
CA GLY A 577 25.37 6.37 -8.37
C GLY A 577 24.23 6.39 -7.34
N ILE A 578 22.98 6.18 -7.76
CA ILE A 578 21.82 6.10 -6.87
C ILE A 578 21.69 4.70 -6.32
N ASP A 579 21.53 4.58 -4.99
CA ASP A 579 21.26 3.30 -4.35
C ASP A 579 19.82 2.84 -4.64
N VAL A 580 19.67 1.68 -5.28
CA VAL A 580 18.37 1.09 -5.60
C VAL A 580 18.19 -0.20 -4.80
N HIS A 581 17.21 -0.20 -3.89
CA HIS A 581 16.87 -1.31 -3.03
C HIS A 581 15.63 -2.05 -3.55
N CYS A 582 15.74 -3.34 -3.82
CA CYS A 582 14.67 -4.18 -4.36
C CYS A 582 14.34 -5.33 -3.39
N TYR A 583 13.16 -5.31 -2.78
CA TYR A 583 12.63 -6.42 -1.98
C TYR A 583 11.62 -7.21 -2.84
N VAL A 584 11.98 -8.45 -3.19
CA VAL A 584 11.26 -9.24 -4.19
C VAL A 584 10.97 -10.65 -3.68
N CYS A 585 9.84 -11.24 -4.07
CA CYS A 585 9.47 -12.59 -3.63
C CYS A 585 10.20 -13.65 -4.46
N LEU A 586 10.80 -14.65 -3.79
CA LEU A 586 11.46 -15.76 -4.47
C LEU A 586 10.41 -16.76 -4.97
N GLY A 587 10.46 -17.13 -6.26
CA GLY A 587 9.58 -18.15 -6.83
C GLY A 587 8.16 -17.69 -7.19
N TYR A 588 7.84 -16.40 -7.06
CA TYR A 588 6.48 -15.89 -7.22
C TYR A 588 6.10 -15.78 -8.70
N ASN A 589 5.08 -16.54 -9.12
CA ASN A 589 4.62 -16.65 -10.51
C ASN A 589 5.66 -17.13 -11.53
N ASP A 590 6.83 -17.64 -11.12
CA ASP A 590 7.97 -17.96 -12.00
C ASP A 590 7.58 -18.69 -13.28
N THR A 591 6.70 -19.69 -13.16
CA THR A 591 6.26 -20.46 -14.32
C THR A 591 5.56 -19.59 -15.36
N GLY A 592 4.61 -18.74 -14.93
CA GLY A 592 3.92 -17.82 -15.84
C GLY A 592 4.85 -16.79 -16.48
N GLU A 593 5.87 -16.34 -15.75
CA GLU A 593 6.83 -15.33 -16.21
C GLU A 593 7.84 -15.87 -17.26
N LEU A 594 7.88 -17.19 -17.45
CA LEU A 594 8.65 -17.83 -18.53
C LEU A 594 7.93 -17.87 -19.88
N LEU A 595 6.67 -17.42 -19.94
CA LEU A 595 5.96 -17.32 -21.21
C LEU A 595 6.64 -16.29 -22.14
N PRO A 596 6.54 -16.49 -23.47
CA PRO A 596 7.02 -15.50 -24.43
C PRO A 596 6.48 -14.10 -24.11
N LYS A 597 7.37 -13.11 -24.14
CA LYS A 597 7.11 -11.70 -23.82
C LYS A 597 6.84 -11.36 -22.35
N GLN A 598 6.93 -12.29 -21.39
CA GLN A 598 6.76 -11.96 -19.96
C GLN A 598 8.04 -11.47 -19.26
N GLY A 599 9.18 -11.44 -19.95
CA GLY A 599 10.43 -10.86 -19.43
C GLY A 599 11.32 -11.82 -18.64
N GLY A 600 10.78 -12.92 -18.10
CA GLY A 600 11.49 -13.88 -17.26
C GLY A 600 11.17 -13.71 -15.78
N HIS A 601 11.54 -14.67 -14.94
CA HIS A 601 11.26 -14.63 -13.50
C HIS A 601 12.31 -13.86 -12.70
N ASN A 602 12.03 -13.61 -11.42
CA ASN A 602 12.80 -12.68 -10.58
C ASN A 602 14.30 -13.02 -10.50
N GLU A 603 14.70 -14.30 -10.39
CA GLU A 603 16.12 -14.67 -10.27
C GLU A 603 16.89 -14.37 -11.56
N MET A 604 16.25 -14.56 -12.74
CA MET A 604 16.84 -14.19 -14.02
C MET A 604 17.07 -12.67 -14.11
N ILE A 605 16.12 -11.87 -13.60
CA ILE A 605 16.21 -10.41 -13.65
C ILE A 605 17.29 -9.90 -12.70
N ALA A 606 17.35 -10.41 -11.47
CA ALA A 606 18.41 -10.11 -10.53
C ALA A 606 19.78 -10.41 -11.15
N ASN A 607 19.95 -11.63 -11.67
CA ASN A 607 21.20 -12.05 -12.30
C ASN A 607 21.59 -11.18 -13.51
N LYS A 608 20.62 -10.84 -14.35
CA LYS A 608 20.82 -9.96 -15.50
C LYS A 608 21.33 -8.59 -15.07
N LEU A 609 20.71 -7.97 -14.05
CA LEU A 609 21.11 -6.66 -13.52
C LEU A 609 22.54 -6.70 -12.98
N TYR A 610 22.89 -7.66 -12.13
CA TYR A 610 24.26 -7.76 -11.58
C TYR A 610 25.34 -7.98 -12.65
N LYS A 611 25.04 -8.76 -13.69
CA LYS A 611 25.97 -9.03 -14.80
C LYS A 611 26.16 -7.84 -15.75
N GLN A 612 25.13 -7.01 -15.95
CA GLN A 612 25.22 -5.89 -16.90
C GLN A 612 25.80 -4.61 -16.27
N LEU A 613 25.69 -4.45 -14.95
CA LEU A 613 26.17 -3.26 -14.25
C LEU A 613 27.70 -3.18 -14.21
N SER A 614 28.22 -1.94 -14.33
CA SER A 614 29.62 -1.64 -14.07
C SER A 614 30.01 -2.02 -12.63
N PRO A 615 31.29 -2.30 -12.34
CA PRO A 615 31.71 -2.63 -10.97
C PRO A 615 31.32 -1.57 -9.94
N ALA A 616 31.37 -0.28 -10.31
CA ALA A 616 30.94 0.82 -9.45
C ALA A 616 29.43 0.79 -9.20
N ALA A 617 28.63 0.67 -10.26
CA ALA A 617 27.18 0.64 -10.18
C ALA A 617 26.63 -0.62 -9.51
N ARG A 618 27.36 -1.75 -9.58
CA ARG A 618 26.98 -3.00 -8.93
C ARG A 618 26.82 -2.85 -7.41
N SER A 619 27.65 -2.01 -6.78
CA SER A 619 27.57 -1.70 -5.35
C SER A 619 26.35 -0.87 -4.96
N ARG A 620 25.64 -0.29 -5.94
CA ARG A 620 24.43 0.53 -5.76
C ARG A 620 23.14 -0.26 -5.95
N LEU A 621 23.21 -1.49 -6.48
CA LEU A 621 22.06 -2.38 -6.56
C LEU A 621 22.00 -3.25 -5.30
N HIS A 622 20.93 -3.08 -4.52
CA HIS A 622 20.70 -3.83 -3.29
C HIS A 622 19.48 -4.73 -3.47
N TRP A 623 19.72 -5.99 -3.86
CA TRP A 623 18.64 -6.96 -4.06
C TRP A 623 18.45 -7.85 -2.82
N SER A 624 17.22 -7.96 -2.34
CA SER A 624 16.86 -8.83 -1.23
C SER A 624 15.63 -9.67 -1.55
N TRP A 625 15.70 -10.95 -1.21
CA TRP A 625 14.56 -11.85 -1.27
C TRP A 625 13.72 -11.71 -0.01
N TYR A 626 12.40 -11.65 -0.15
CA TYR A 626 11.49 -11.50 0.98
C TYR A 626 11.71 -12.56 2.06
N VAL A 627 11.82 -12.10 3.31
CA VAL A 627 11.88 -12.94 4.50
C VAL A 627 10.85 -12.43 5.50
N ALA A 628 9.86 -13.27 5.82
CA ALA A 628 8.83 -12.93 6.79
C ALA A 628 9.40 -12.73 8.20
N LYS A 629 8.67 -12.02 9.07
CA LYS A 629 9.12 -11.65 10.42
C LYS A 629 9.49 -12.83 11.31
N ASP A 630 8.88 -13.99 11.09
CA ASP A 630 9.12 -15.24 11.82
C ASP A 630 10.21 -16.13 11.20
N GLN A 631 10.87 -15.66 10.13
CA GLN A 631 11.83 -16.45 9.36
C GLN A 631 13.23 -15.82 9.38
N THR A 632 14.23 -16.68 9.19
CA THR A 632 15.65 -16.31 9.02
C THR A 632 16.18 -16.53 7.60
N ARG A 633 15.31 -16.96 6.68
CA ARG A 633 15.65 -17.20 5.28
C ARG A 633 14.43 -17.09 4.37
N PRO A 634 14.61 -16.84 3.06
CA PRO A 634 13.50 -16.82 2.11
C PRO A 634 12.85 -18.20 1.99
N ILE A 635 11.55 -18.20 1.71
CA ILE A 635 10.79 -19.41 1.36
C ILE A 635 10.25 -19.21 -0.06
N VAL A 636 10.45 -20.20 -0.93
CA VAL A 636 9.94 -20.15 -2.30
C VAL A 636 8.40 -20.12 -2.30
N ALA A 637 7.81 -19.20 -3.07
CA ALA A 637 6.37 -18.92 -3.07
C ALA A 637 5.50 -20.16 -3.33
N LYS A 638 5.99 -21.12 -4.13
CA LYS A 638 5.34 -22.40 -4.43
C LYS A 638 5.04 -23.26 -3.19
N GLN A 639 5.74 -23.04 -2.07
CA GLN A 639 5.45 -23.72 -0.80
C GLN A 639 4.20 -23.15 -0.10
N SER A 640 3.71 -21.97 -0.53
CA SER A 640 2.54 -21.28 0.01
C SER A 640 2.59 -21.08 1.53
N ARG A 641 3.80 -20.86 2.07
CA ARG A 641 4.02 -20.58 3.50
C ARG A 641 4.19 -19.10 3.81
N ARG A 642 5.07 -18.42 3.07
CA ARG A 642 5.36 -16.99 3.21
C ARG A 642 5.65 -16.41 1.83
N SER A 643 4.93 -15.36 1.47
CA SER A 643 5.17 -14.58 0.25
C SER A 643 5.00 -13.09 0.57
N CYS A 644 5.59 -12.20 -0.23
CA CYS A 644 5.22 -10.78 -0.20
C CYS A 644 4.46 -10.41 -1.46
N HIS A 645 3.48 -9.54 -1.29
CA HIS A 645 2.66 -9.03 -2.37
C HIS A 645 2.37 -7.53 -2.21
N ILE A 646 3.19 -6.83 -1.42
CA ILE A 646 3.26 -5.36 -1.37
C ILE A 646 3.65 -4.80 -2.75
N LYS A 647 3.10 -3.65 -3.15
CA LYS A 647 3.54 -2.87 -4.31
C LYS A 647 3.84 -1.44 -3.87
N LEU A 648 5.11 -1.14 -3.68
CA LEU A 648 5.58 0.10 -3.09
C LEU A 648 6.86 0.57 -3.79
N MET A 649 6.93 1.87 -4.05
CA MET A 649 8.16 2.57 -4.39
C MET A 649 8.32 3.78 -3.46
N ILE A 650 9.53 4.03 -2.95
CA ILE A 650 9.89 5.24 -2.21
C ILE A 650 11.11 5.85 -2.87
N VAL A 651 11.05 7.13 -3.20
CA VAL A 651 12.11 7.89 -3.84
C VAL A 651 12.61 8.95 -2.86
N ASP A 652 13.92 8.94 -2.63
CA ASP A 652 14.63 9.87 -1.75
C ASP A 652 13.99 10.01 -0.36
N GLU A 653 13.37 8.93 0.14
CA GLU A 653 12.74 8.84 1.46
C GLU A 653 11.59 9.83 1.73
N HIS A 654 11.04 10.52 0.71
CA HIS A 654 9.95 11.49 0.90
C HIS A 654 8.89 11.50 -0.21
N VAL A 655 9.15 10.92 -1.38
CA VAL A 655 8.14 10.71 -2.42
C VAL A 655 7.77 9.23 -2.47
N GLY A 656 6.51 8.91 -2.25
CA GLY A 656 6.01 7.54 -2.16
C GLY A 656 5.03 7.19 -3.28
N VAL A 657 5.07 5.95 -3.76
CA VAL A 657 4.05 5.38 -4.66
C VAL A 657 3.57 4.05 -4.11
N VAL A 658 2.29 3.93 -3.81
CA VAL A 658 1.67 2.71 -3.27
C VAL A 658 0.37 2.40 -4.02
N GLY A 659 0.09 1.12 -4.26
CA GLY A 659 -1.06 0.74 -5.06
C GLY A 659 -1.21 -0.76 -5.31
N SER A 660 -1.86 -1.08 -6.42
CA SER A 660 -2.13 -2.46 -6.84
C SER A 660 -1.17 -2.99 -7.92
N GLY A 661 -0.44 -2.10 -8.62
CA GLY A 661 0.38 -2.46 -9.78
C GLY A 661 1.71 -3.10 -9.40
N ASN A 662 1.96 -4.34 -9.85
CA ASN A 662 3.27 -4.97 -9.70
C ASN A 662 4.29 -4.32 -10.63
N GLN A 663 5.57 -4.61 -10.38
CA GLN A 663 6.65 -4.26 -11.30
C GLN A 663 6.89 -5.33 -12.39
N ASP A 664 5.82 -6.02 -12.80
CA ASP A 664 5.83 -7.12 -13.78
C ASP A 664 5.24 -6.72 -15.14
N THR A 665 5.50 -7.54 -16.15
CA THR A 665 4.99 -7.33 -17.52
C THR A 665 3.46 -7.17 -17.54
N GLN A 666 2.71 -8.01 -16.81
CA GLN A 666 1.26 -7.95 -16.80
C GLN A 666 0.73 -6.57 -16.34
N SER A 667 1.25 -6.05 -15.23
CA SER A 667 0.86 -4.75 -14.67
C SER A 667 1.39 -3.57 -15.50
N TRP A 668 2.51 -3.76 -16.19
CA TRP A 668 3.15 -2.78 -17.05
C TRP A 668 2.62 -2.72 -18.48
N PHE A 669 1.81 -3.68 -18.93
CA PHE A 669 1.25 -3.68 -20.29
C PHE A 669 -0.26 -3.88 -20.37
N HIS A 670 -0.92 -4.50 -19.39
CA HIS A 670 -2.26 -5.09 -19.60
C HIS A 670 -3.28 -4.83 -18.50
N SER A 671 -2.88 -4.84 -17.23
CA SER A 671 -3.83 -4.70 -16.14
C SER A 671 -4.34 -3.27 -15.96
N GLN A 672 -5.60 -3.11 -15.55
CA GLN A 672 -6.06 -1.88 -14.91
C GLN A 672 -5.52 -1.83 -13.48
N GLU A 673 -4.95 -0.71 -13.07
CA GLU A 673 -4.33 -0.58 -11.75
C GLU A 673 -4.73 0.75 -11.07
N VAL A 674 -4.74 0.74 -9.74
CA VAL A 674 -4.85 1.93 -8.90
C VAL A 674 -3.52 2.18 -8.19
N ASN A 675 -3.00 3.41 -8.24
CA ASN A 675 -1.84 3.81 -7.42
C ASN A 675 -1.95 5.27 -7.03
N ILE A 676 -1.43 5.60 -5.84
CA ILE A 676 -1.28 6.98 -5.38
C ILE A 676 0.21 7.33 -5.30
N LEU A 677 0.57 8.49 -5.85
CA LEU A 677 1.82 9.20 -5.66
C LEU A 677 1.63 10.21 -4.52
N LEU A 678 2.54 10.28 -3.55
CA LEU A 678 2.46 11.26 -2.46
C LEU A 678 3.81 11.89 -2.15
N GLN A 679 3.78 13.05 -1.47
CA GLN A 679 4.95 13.70 -0.91
C GLN A 679 4.77 13.87 0.61
N SER A 680 5.46 13.04 1.39
CA SER A 680 5.52 13.17 2.85
C SER A 680 6.71 12.36 3.40
N ALA A 681 7.71 13.06 3.92
CA ALA A 681 8.87 12.43 4.56
C ALA A 681 8.46 11.62 5.80
N ASP A 682 7.49 12.11 6.57
CA ASP A 682 7.00 11.43 7.78
C ASP A 682 6.30 10.12 7.43
N VAL A 683 5.41 10.11 6.44
CA VAL A 683 4.72 8.89 5.99
C VAL A 683 5.71 7.90 5.38
N CYS A 684 6.64 8.36 4.53
CA CYS A 684 7.66 7.49 3.96
C CYS A 684 8.57 6.90 5.05
N ARG A 685 8.95 7.69 6.07
CA ARG A 685 9.72 7.21 7.22
C ARG A 685 8.95 6.15 8.01
N SER A 686 7.66 6.38 8.28
CA SER A 686 6.78 5.40 8.94
C SER A 686 6.63 4.12 8.13
N TRP A 687 6.58 4.19 6.80
CA TRP A 687 6.56 3.00 5.94
C TRP A 687 7.87 2.23 6.00
N ILE A 688 9.02 2.90 5.88
CA ILE A 688 10.34 2.27 5.98
C ILE A 688 10.50 1.54 7.33
N ASP A 689 10.12 2.21 8.41
CA ASP A 689 10.12 1.66 9.76
C ASP A 689 9.14 0.49 9.91
N GLY A 690 7.91 0.63 9.39
CA GLY A 690 6.89 -0.42 9.40
C GLY A 690 7.30 -1.66 8.62
N LEU A 691 8.01 -1.51 7.50
CA LEU A 691 8.60 -2.63 6.77
C LEU A 691 9.68 -3.33 7.60
N ARG A 692 10.55 -2.59 8.30
CA ARG A 692 11.57 -3.19 9.19
C ARG A 692 10.91 -4.01 10.31
N ARG A 693 9.84 -3.50 10.91
CA ARG A 693 9.13 -4.15 12.01
C ARG A 693 8.33 -5.37 11.58
N ASN A 694 7.71 -5.34 10.40
CA ASN A 694 6.78 -6.39 9.97
C ASN A 694 7.40 -7.48 9.06
N GLN A 695 8.69 -7.39 8.72
CA GLN A 695 9.42 -8.43 7.96
C GLN A 695 10.93 -8.41 8.26
N ASN A 696 11.62 -9.55 8.13
CA ASN A 696 13.07 -9.65 8.33
C ASN A 696 13.89 -9.59 7.04
N THR A 697 13.30 -9.12 5.93
CA THR A 697 13.97 -9.03 4.63
C THR A 697 15.30 -8.25 4.69
N HIS A 698 15.36 -7.18 5.49
CA HIS A 698 16.57 -6.38 5.70
C HIS A 698 17.69 -7.16 6.42
N LEU A 699 17.33 -8.05 7.35
CA LEU A 699 18.27 -8.87 8.12
C LEU A 699 18.77 -10.09 7.35
N PHE A 700 17.90 -10.75 6.58
CA PHE A 700 18.18 -12.09 6.05
C PHE A 700 17.96 -12.25 4.54
N GLY A 701 17.38 -11.26 3.87
CA GLY A 701 17.01 -11.36 2.46
C GLY A 701 18.12 -11.01 1.47
N ALA A 702 19.11 -10.22 1.89
CA ALA A 702 20.13 -9.67 1.00
C ALA A 702 20.96 -10.76 0.30
N VAL A 703 21.15 -10.60 -1.01
CA VAL A 703 22.00 -11.49 -1.83
C VAL A 703 23.47 -11.08 -1.80
N GLY A 704 24.34 -11.96 -2.29
CA GLY A 704 25.71 -11.57 -2.65
C GLY A 704 25.70 -10.59 -3.82
N GLY A 705 26.54 -9.55 -3.77
CA GLY A 705 26.64 -8.51 -4.80
C GLY A 705 27.27 -8.96 -6.12
N GLU A 706 27.15 -10.24 -6.49
CA GLU A 706 27.82 -10.84 -7.65
C GLU A 706 26.83 -11.33 -8.72
N ASP A 707 25.79 -12.08 -8.32
CA ASP A 707 24.94 -12.81 -9.26
C ASP A 707 23.44 -12.76 -8.93
N GLY A 708 23.04 -12.04 -7.87
CA GLY A 708 21.64 -11.91 -7.49
C GLY A 708 21.03 -13.15 -6.83
N VAL A 709 21.82 -14.17 -6.52
CA VAL A 709 21.35 -15.42 -5.94
C VAL A 709 21.53 -15.41 -4.42
N TRP A 710 20.50 -15.83 -3.70
CA TRP A 710 20.57 -15.95 -2.25
C TRP A 710 21.36 -17.20 -1.84
N ARG A 711 22.24 -17.05 -0.87
CA ARG A 711 22.99 -18.16 -0.26
C ARG A 711 23.04 -17.97 1.25
N ASP A 712 22.91 -19.06 1.99
CA ASP A 712 23.10 -19.06 3.44
C ASP A 712 24.59 -18.94 3.83
N GLU A 713 24.87 -19.04 5.14
CA GLU A 713 26.22 -18.95 5.69
C GLU A 713 27.15 -20.08 5.21
N GLU A 714 26.58 -21.21 4.78
CA GLU A 714 27.31 -22.37 4.23
C GLU A 714 27.49 -22.26 2.70
N GLY A 715 26.97 -21.19 2.08
CA GLY A 715 27.01 -20.98 0.64
C GLY A 715 25.94 -21.75 -0.13
N LYS A 716 24.92 -22.30 0.54
CA LYS A 716 23.85 -23.08 -0.07
C LYS A 716 22.68 -22.19 -0.50
N GLU A 717 22.16 -22.44 -1.71
CA GLU A 717 20.99 -21.75 -2.25
C GLU A 717 19.68 -22.25 -1.58
N VAL A 718 18.60 -21.48 -1.72
CA VAL A 718 17.29 -21.86 -1.17
C VAL A 718 16.76 -23.13 -1.84
N ASP A 719 16.43 -24.14 -1.03
CA ASP A 719 15.87 -25.39 -1.53
C ASP A 719 14.56 -25.16 -2.30
N GLY A 720 14.52 -25.60 -3.56
CA GLY A 720 13.36 -25.48 -4.44
C GLY A 720 13.29 -24.20 -5.27
N ALA A 721 14.31 -23.33 -5.21
CA ALA A 721 14.46 -22.21 -6.14
C ALA A 721 14.58 -22.72 -7.59
N MET A 722 14.12 -21.93 -8.56
CA MET A 722 14.22 -22.30 -9.97
C MET A 722 15.64 -22.12 -10.50
N GLY A 723 16.37 -21.15 -9.92
CA GLY A 723 17.71 -20.79 -10.33
C GLY A 723 17.73 -19.88 -11.56
N VAL A 724 18.92 -19.39 -11.91
CA VAL A 724 19.09 -18.38 -12.98
C VAL A 724 18.98 -18.94 -14.41
N ASP A 725 19.11 -20.26 -14.59
CA ASP A 725 18.92 -20.95 -15.87
C ASP A 725 17.79 -21.98 -15.75
N PRO A 726 16.57 -21.66 -16.23
CA PRO A 726 15.42 -22.55 -16.13
C PRO A 726 15.44 -23.70 -17.18
N GLY A 727 16.46 -23.76 -18.05
CA GLY A 727 16.69 -24.79 -19.06
C GLY A 727 16.08 -24.52 -20.45
N ARG A 728 16.56 -25.25 -21.47
CA ARG A 728 16.32 -25.00 -22.92
C ARG A 728 14.86 -25.11 -23.44
N PHE A 729 13.89 -25.45 -22.59
CA PHE A 729 12.46 -25.51 -22.95
C PHE A 729 11.54 -24.94 -21.86
N ALA A 730 12.05 -24.05 -21.01
CA ALA A 730 11.33 -23.50 -19.85
C ALA A 730 9.96 -22.89 -20.19
N TRP A 731 9.80 -22.29 -21.37
CA TRP A 731 8.53 -21.73 -21.85
C TRP A 731 7.38 -22.75 -21.90
N THR A 732 7.66 -24.04 -22.09
CA THR A 732 6.63 -25.11 -22.07
C THR A 732 6.02 -25.30 -20.70
N LYS A 733 6.80 -25.09 -19.62
CA LYS A 733 6.28 -25.06 -18.24
C LYS A 733 5.32 -23.87 -18.07
N GLY A 734 5.63 -22.74 -18.70
CA GLY A 734 4.82 -21.52 -18.63
C GLY A 734 3.39 -21.66 -19.16
N PHE A 735 3.18 -22.45 -20.21
CA PHE A 735 1.83 -22.75 -20.70
C PHE A 735 0.95 -23.46 -19.65
N VAL A 736 1.52 -24.34 -18.83
CA VAL A 736 0.81 -25.01 -17.73
C VAL A 736 0.46 -24.01 -16.62
N GLY A 737 1.37 -23.08 -16.30
CA GLY A 737 1.13 -22.02 -15.31
C GLY A 737 0.03 -21.04 -15.72
N ALA A 738 0.01 -20.65 -16.99
CA ALA A 738 -1.00 -19.73 -17.53
C ALA A 738 -2.42 -20.31 -17.49
N ILE A 739 -2.56 -21.61 -17.78
CA ILE A 739 -3.86 -22.32 -17.66
C ILE A 739 -4.34 -22.32 -16.21
N LYS A 740 -3.44 -22.58 -15.25
CA LYS A 740 -3.78 -22.51 -13.81
C LYS A 740 -4.17 -21.09 -13.38
N ARG A 741 -3.47 -20.05 -13.86
CA ARG A 741 -3.76 -18.64 -13.59
C ARG A 741 -5.17 -18.24 -14.05
N VAL A 742 -5.55 -18.60 -15.28
CA VAL A 742 -6.91 -18.34 -15.81
C VAL A 742 -7.99 -19.10 -15.02
N GLN A 743 -7.66 -20.27 -14.48
CA GLN A 743 -8.58 -21.07 -13.66
C GLN A 743 -8.65 -20.62 -12.19
N GLY A 744 -7.90 -19.59 -11.77
CA GLY A 744 -7.80 -19.19 -10.36
C GLY A 744 -7.14 -20.25 -9.46
N THR A 745 -6.32 -21.14 -10.05
CA THR A 745 -5.53 -22.19 -9.36
C THR A 745 -4.02 -22.02 -9.56
N GLY A 746 -3.61 -20.89 -10.17
CA GLY A 746 -2.21 -20.48 -10.27
C GLY A 746 -1.71 -19.91 -8.95
N ASP A 747 -0.40 -19.77 -8.81
CA ASP A 747 0.26 -19.23 -7.62
C ASP A 747 -0.06 -17.72 -7.48
N PHE A 748 -1.24 -17.38 -6.93
CA PHE A 748 -1.68 -16.01 -6.61
C PHE A 748 -1.49 -15.64 -5.15
#